data_AF-A0A2I0FGN5-F1
#
_entry.id   AF-A0A2I0FGN5-F1
#
_cell.length_a   1.000
_cell.length_b   1.000
_cell.length_c   1.000
_cell.angle_alpha   90.00
_cell.angle_beta   90.00
_cell.angle_gamma   90.00
#
_symmetry.space_group_name_H-M   'P 1'
#
loop_
_entity.id
_entity.type
_entity.pdbx_description
1 polymer ?
#
loop_
_entity_poly.entity_id
_entity_poly.type
_entity_poly.pdbx_seq_one_letter_code
_entity_poly.pdbx_strand_id
1 'polypeptide(L)'
;MIKLAYLRYIFVSLLFYVATPHLLYAAPFDLCPTEAFLSQYNNNATHYKSVDLSTGAVNTIQVDDNLGTDIINAVAFNETDRYIYGFNKQKLALVKFDRDFKATVLPFTNPPTNNFYVGDIYNNNYYFYRKNTGLFYTSLDASDAGYLTINKIDGANQNMGIADFAFHPIDGNIYAVESASGDLYRINPTDGSASVVANTGFTAPGSAFGAAYFDILGNLYFVRNNDGNIYRTDITDPNNISGATVYFAQASPTNSNDGARCANAPVISSNTDYGDAPDSYGTTLANNGARHLINYYNHFLGASVDAESDARIYPSSDESISIDDEDGVLFKTSLVPGLDGQVNVVIGGGATSYLNAWFDWNRDGDFNDANEHAISGLQLLPGSHDVLFRVPDDASAGASWSRFRVGNIEDASNNGGYVYGEVEDYQIDITAANTTYIHYPSKNDFVTIAYEDMWPEVGDYDFNDVLIYYRVSQVIQGNKVVRIDVSGQLAAYGADYSNGFAIQLPGIARSQINESLIKLSHNGLVLQGEAPLEQGQTNAVVIITENLKHTFLKSNCGLSFYRTELGCANSDLFTFDITIPLTTPIDQSAMPTMPLDPFIFGSVNRSRNDFYGSTMPGRAFEIHLSDKPVTDLGSSSYFGQYDDRSLPSQTYRDGRNLPWAIEVGTQWVPAYEGTDISIAYPDFINFILSDGQQNVDWFNHPIINKTYQ
;
A
#
# COMPACT_ATOMS: atom_id res chain seq x y z
N MET A 1 81.38 26.99 7.91
CA MET A 1 81.43 26.21 9.16
C MET A 1 80.40 26.80 10.12
N ILE A 2 79.42 25.98 10.52
CA ILE A 2 78.62 26.03 11.76
C ILE A 2 77.55 27.16 11.90
N LYS A 3 76.30 26.69 11.98
CA LYS A 3 75.05 27.39 12.37
C LYS A 3 75.05 27.79 13.86
N LEU A 4 74.31 28.84 14.21
CA LEU A 4 73.46 29.05 15.41
C LEU A 4 72.85 30.48 15.28
N ALA A 5 71.70 30.92 15.77
CA ALA A 5 70.40 30.40 16.21
C ALA A 5 69.64 31.59 16.87
N TYR A 6 68.36 31.80 16.53
CA TYR A 6 67.30 32.59 17.24
C TYR A 6 67.52 34.12 17.44
N LEU A 7 66.55 35.05 17.57
CA LEU A 7 65.14 35.04 17.98
C LEU A 7 64.46 36.39 17.60
N ARG A 8 63.16 36.34 17.22
CA ARG A 8 62.03 37.31 17.34
C ARG A 8 62.26 38.83 17.32
N TYR A 9 61.52 39.53 16.46
CA TYR A 9 60.68 40.68 16.84
C TYR A 9 59.40 40.74 16.00
N ILE A 10 58.27 40.92 16.71
CA ILE A 10 56.90 41.07 16.22
C ILE A 10 56.68 42.55 15.89
N PHE A 11 56.17 42.86 14.70
CA PHE A 11 55.58 44.17 14.39
C PHE A 11 54.10 43.96 14.04
N VAL A 12 53.22 44.43 14.93
CA VAL A 12 51.78 44.51 14.70
C VAL A 12 51.51 45.84 14.00
N SER A 13 50.97 45.78 12.78
CA SER A 13 50.41 46.93 12.09
C SER A 13 48.90 46.93 12.32
N LEU A 14 48.39 47.94 13.03
CA LEU A 14 46.95 48.18 13.18
C LEU A 14 46.38 48.72 11.86
N LEU A 15 45.63 47.89 11.14
CA LEU A 15 44.66 48.38 10.15
C LEU A 15 43.29 48.48 10.84
N PHE A 16 42.81 49.71 11.04
CA PHE A 16 41.42 49.96 11.44
C PHE A 16 40.50 49.60 10.26
N TYR A 17 39.85 48.44 10.31
CA TYR A 17 38.64 48.18 9.53
C TYR A 17 37.51 48.96 10.20
N VAL A 18 37.10 50.08 9.60
CA VAL A 18 35.81 50.71 9.91
C VAL A 18 34.75 49.79 9.32
N ALA A 19 34.15 48.95 10.17
CA ALA A 19 32.93 48.23 9.83
C ALA A 19 31.82 49.29 9.70
N THR A 20 31.56 49.75 8.48
CA THR A 20 30.27 50.38 8.18
C THR A 20 29.21 49.32 8.40
N PRO A 21 28.20 49.54 9.28
CA PRO A 21 27.09 48.63 9.35
C PRO A 21 26.43 48.62 7.98
N HIS A 22 26.44 47.47 7.29
CA HIS A 22 25.53 47.27 6.19
C HIS A 22 24.13 47.43 6.77
N LEU A 23 23.47 48.54 6.42
CA LEU A 23 22.02 48.60 6.48
C LEU A 23 21.52 47.39 5.68
N LEU A 24 20.98 46.39 6.38
CA LEU A 24 20.24 45.29 5.78
C LEU A 24 19.02 45.93 5.11
N TYR A 25 19.14 46.26 3.82
CA TYR A 25 18.02 46.71 3.02
C TYR A 25 17.13 45.50 2.72
N ALA A 26 15.83 45.61 3.01
CA ALA A 26 14.81 44.65 2.62
C ALA A 26 14.78 44.50 1.09
N ALA A 27 15.41 43.45 0.57
CA ALA A 27 15.65 43.28 -0.86
C ALA A 27 14.63 42.31 -1.49
N PRO A 28 14.15 42.58 -2.72
CA PRO A 28 13.28 41.65 -3.43
C PRO A 28 14.00 40.33 -3.71
N PHE A 29 13.24 39.30 -4.07
CA PHE A 29 13.79 38.09 -4.68
C PHE A 29 14.52 38.44 -5.98
N ASP A 30 15.62 37.73 -6.26
CA ASP A 30 16.47 38.04 -7.41
C ASP A 30 15.80 37.65 -8.74
N LEU A 31 15.07 36.54 -8.74
CA LEU A 31 14.34 35.97 -9.88
C LEU A 31 12.97 35.47 -9.41
N CYS A 32 12.15 35.00 -10.35
CA CYS A 32 11.00 34.16 -10.02
C CYS A 32 11.50 32.84 -9.43
N PRO A 33 11.19 32.52 -8.16
CA PRO A 33 11.58 31.26 -7.56
C PRO A 33 10.86 30.10 -8.24
N THR A 34 11.56 28.97 -8.42
CA THR A 34 10.98 27.73 -8.97
C THR A 34 10.18 26.98 -7.91
N GLU A 35 10.58 27.12 -6.65
CA GLU A 35 9.92 26.59 -5.48
C GLU A 35 8.54 27.24 -5.28
N ALA A 36 7.60 26.45 -4.78
CA ALA A 36 6.40 26.98 -4.16
C ALA A 36 6.69 27.35 -2.70
N PHE A 37 5.88 28.22 -2.12
CA PHE A 37 5.97 28.61 -0.73
C PHE A 37 4.69 28.27 0.03
N LEU A 38 4.84 28.07 1.33
CA LEU A 38 3.76 27.90 2.29
C LEU A 38 3.94 28.84 3.47
N SER A 39 2.85 29.46 3.90
CA SER A 39 2.74 29.98 5.26
C SER A 39 2.00 28.97 6.13
N GLN A 40 2.53 28.71 7.33
CA GLN A 40 1.94 27.77 8.29
C GLN A 40 1.97 28.33 9.70
N TYR A 41 0.82 28.47 10.34
CA TYR A 41 0.77 28.90 11.73
C TYR A 41 1.01 27.72 12.67
N ASN A 42 2.13 27.73 13.38
CA ASN A 42 2.51 26.67 14.32
C ASN A 42 3.32 27.26 15.48
N ASN A 43 3.23 26.67 16.67
CA ASN A 43 4.02 27.07 17.85
C ASN A 43 3.96 28.58 18.16
N ASN A 44 2.78 29.19 17.99
CA ASN A 44 2.52 30.61 18.19
C ASN A 44 3.32 31.55 17.27
N ALA A 45 3.71 31.12 16.07
CA ALA A 45 4.30 31.97 15.04
C ALA A 45 3.88 31.50 13.64
N THR A 46 4.00 32.39 12.65
CA THR A 46 3.87 31.98 11.24
C THR A 46 5.24 31.50 10.75
N HIS A 47 5.30 30.27 10.27
CA HIS A 47 6.49 29.67 9.66
C HIS A 47 6.35 29.70 8.14
N TYR A 48 7.45 29.99 7.45
CA TYR A 48 7.52 30.04 6.00
C TYR A 48 8.37 28.89 5.50
N LYS A 49 7.84 28.18 4.51
CA LYS A 49 8.45 26.95 3.99
C LYS A 49 8.53 27.00 2.47
N SER A 50 9.56 26.39 1.89
CA SER A 50 9.53 26.00 0.48
C SER A 50 8.89 24.64 0.35
N VAL A 51 8.26 24.44 -0.80
CA VAL A 51 7.76 23.16 -1.28
C VAL A 51 8.38 22.91 -2.64
N ASP A 52 9.13 21.82 -2.74
CA ASP A 52 9.46 21.22 -4.03
C ASP A 52 8.22 20.46 -4.51
N LEU A 53 7.53 21.00 -5.51
CA LEU A 53 6.31 20.37 -6.04
C LEU A 53 6.60 19.04 -6.71
N SER A 54 7.82 18.83 -7.24
CA SER A 54 8.16 17.58 -7.91
C SER A 54 8.12 16.41 -6.92
N THR A 55 8.72 16.54 -5.74
CA THR A 55 8.80 15.43 -4.76
C THR A 55 7.83 15.57 -3.58
N GLY A 56 7.28 16.77 -3.38
CA GLY A 56 6.52 17.14 -2.18
C GLY A 56 7.40 17.54 -0.99
N ALA A 57 8.72 17.62 -1.16
CA ALA A 57 9.63 17.95 -0.06
C ALA A 57 9.37 19.36 0.48
N VAL A 58 9.21 19.47 1.80
CA VAL A 58 8.92 20.73 2.49
C VAL A 58 10.09 21.11 3.40
N ASN A 59 10.69 22.27 3.16
CA ASN A 59 11.79 22.79 3.96
C ASN A 59 11.39 24.09 4.67
N THR A 60 11.69 24.21 5.96
CA THR A 60 11.44 25.46 6.70
C THR A 60 12.53 26.47 6.37
N ILE A 61 12.14 27.61 5.80
CA ILE A 61 13.06 28.68 5.40
C ILE A 61 13.18 29.74 6.50
N GLN A 62 12.05 30.11 7.11
CA GLN A 62 12.01 31.16 8.13
C GLN A 62 10.94 30.86 9.18
N VAL A 63 11.24 31.19 10.44
CA VAL A 63 10.31 31.05 11.58
C VAL A 63 10.09 32.37 12.32
N ASP A 64 10.92 33.37 12.05
CA ASP A 64 10.79 34.71 12.63
C ASP A 64 10.70 35.73 11.49
N ASP A 65 9.49 36.25 11.27
CA ASP A 65 9.21 37.32 10.31
C ASP A 65 9.22 38.71 10.95
N ASN A 66 9.58 38.83 12.23
CA ASN A 66 9.47 40.01 13.08
C ASN A 66 8.02 40.42 13.44
N LEU A 67 7.02 39.56 13.24
CA LEU A 67 5.62 39.82 13.62
C LEU A 67 5.16 39.06 14.86
N GLY A 68 6.00 38.18 15.42
CA GLY A 68 5.71 37.45 16.64
C GLY A 68 4.58 36.44 16.45
N THR A 69 3.46 36.63 17.17
CA THR A 69 2.33 35.68 17.18
C THR A 69 1.26 35.96 16.13
N ASP A 70 1.50 36.94 15.26
CA ASP A 70 0.57 37.28 14.18
C ASP A 70 0.40 36.10 13.21
N ILE A 71 -0.81 35.94 12.68
CA ILE A 71 -1.16 34.91 11.72
C ILE A 71 -1.21 35.57 10.34
N ILE A 72 -0.34 35.10 9.45
CA ILE A 72 -0.34 35.51 8.04
C ILE A 72 -0.98 34.39 7.21
N ASN A 73 -1.87 34.75 6.29
CA ASN A 73 -2.51 33.87 5.30
C ASN A 73 -2.73 34.69 4.01
N ALA A 74 -3.38 34.10 2.99
CA ALA A 74 -3.56 34.68 1.68
C ALA A 74 -2.20 35.16 1.11
N VAL A 75 -1.15 34.36 1.26
CA VAL A 75 0.18 34.71 0.78
C VAL A 75 0.22 34.63 -0.74
N ALA A 76 0.99 35.51 -1.36
CA ALA A 76 1.05 35.61 -2.82
C ALA A 76 2.40 36.17 -3.26
N PHE A 77 2.95 35.67 -4.37
CA PHE A 77 4.19 36.22 -4.94
C PHE A 77 3.84 37.26 -6.01
N ASN A 78 4.43 38.46 -5.92
CA ASN A 78 4.26 39.48 -6.94
C ASN A 78 5.41 39.45 -7.94
N GLU A 79 5.13 39.08 -9.18
CA GLU A 79 6.16 39.04 -10.23
C GLU A 79 6.68 40.43 -10.62
N THR A 80 5.89 41.48 -10.40
CA THR A 80 6.25 42.85 -10.82
C THR A 80 7.38 43.42 -9.99
N ASP A 81 7.32 43.28 -8.67
CA ASP A 81 8.31 43.81 -7.74
C ASP A 81 9.14 42.73 -7.04
N ARG A 82 8.82 41.45 -7.25
CA ARG A 82 9.48 40.26 -6.71
C ARG A 82 9.52 40.24 -5.19
N TYR A 83 8.39 40.55 -4.55
CA TYR A 83 8.18 40.33 -3.12
C TYR A 83 7.01 39.36 -2.90
N ILE A 84 7.01 38.71 -1.73
CA ILE A 84 5.83 37.99 -1.26
C ILE A 84 4.97 38.97 -0.47
N TYR A 85 3.66 38.86 -0.61
CA TYR A 85 2.69 39.59 0.19
C TYR A 85 1.82 38.60 0.96
N GLY A 86 1.18 39.05 2.03
CA GLY A 86 0.20 38.26 2.76
C GLY A 86 -0.72 39.13 3.61
N PHE A 87 -1.84 38.56 4.03
CA PHE A 87 -2.83 39.23 4.87
C PHE A 87 -2.58 38.91 6.34
N ASN A 88 -2.36 39.94 7.16
CA ASN A 88 -2.26 39.79 8.61
C ASN A 88 -3.67 39.78 9.24
N LYS A 89 -4.07 38.63 9.78
CA LYS A 89 -5.45 38.40 10.26
C LYS A 89 -5.80 39.20 11.51
N GLN A 90 -4.81 39.58 12.32
CA GLN A 90 -4.98 40.34 13.55
C GLN A 90 -4.98 41.84 13.29
N LYS A 91 -4.02 42.31 12.48
CA LYS A 91 -3.87 43.74 12.15
C LYS A 91 -4.80 44.21 11.05
N LEU A 92 -5.43 43.29 10.31
CA LEU A 92 -6.28 43.58 9.16
C LEU A 92 -5.56 44.47 8.14
N ALA A 93 -4.31 44.11 7.86
CA ALA A 93 -3.38 44.86 7.02
C ALA A 93 -2.65 43.92 6.06
N LEU A 94 -2.16 44.47 4.96
CA LEU A 94 -1.25 43.76 4.08
C LEU A 94 0.14 43.71 4.72
N VAL A 95 0.89 42.67 4.41
CA VAL A 95 2.29 42.51 4.80
C VAL A 95 3.09 42.22 3.55
N LYS A 96 4.26 42.84 3.45
CA LYS A 96 5.25 42.62 2.39
C LYS A 96 6.47 41.93 2.97
N PHE A 97 6.94 40.88 2.33
CA PHE A 97 8.08 40.06 2.76
C PHE A 97 9.20 40.12 1.73
N ASP A 98 10.40 40.47 2.19
CA ASP A 98 11.61 40.42 1.39
C ASP A 98 12.11 38.97 1.17
N ARG A 99 13.24 38.82 0.46
CA ARG A 99 13.83 37.51 0.17
C ARG A 99 14.17 36.67 1.41
N ASP A 100 14.35 37.31 2.56
CA ASP A 100 14.70 36.68 3.84
C ASP A 100 13.44 36.42 4.70
N PHE A 101 12.25 36.64 4.12
CA PHE A 101 10.95 36.56 4.76
C PHE A 101 10.80 37.51 5.97
N LYS A 102 11.49 38.66 5.94
CA LYS A 102 11.29 39.71 6.94
C LYS A 102 10.14 40.62 6.53
N ALA A 103 9.21 40.83 7.46
CA ALA A 103 7.95 41.50 7.21
C ALA A 103 8.05 43.03 7.29
N THR A 104 7.35 43.71 6.38
CA THR A 104 6.97 45.11 6.47
C THR A 104 5.45 45.20 6.42
N VAL A 105 4.83 45.73 7.49
CA VAL A 105 3.37 45.91 7.55
C VAL A 105 2.97 47.13 6.71
N LEU A 106 1.98 46.93 5.85
CA LEU A 106 1.40 47.92 4.94
C LEU A 106 -0.09 48.10 5.28
N PRO A 107 -0.44 49.11 6.11
CA PRO A 107 -1.83 49.37 6.46
C PRO A 107 -2.66 49.76 5.23
N PHE A 108 -3.85 49.19 5.09
CA PHE A 108 -4.81 49.62 4.07
C PHE A 108 -5.32 51.04 4.36
N THR A 109 -5.57 51.81 3.31
CA THR A 109 -6.17 53.14 3.39
C THR A 109 -7.60 53.08 3.95
N ASN A 110 -8.32 52.00 3.63
CA ASN A 110 -9.68 51.68 4.12
C ASN A 110 -9.70 50.25 4.69
N PRO A 111 -9.27 50.04 5.94
CA PRO A 111 -9.18 48.70 6.53
C PRO A 111 -10.50 47.93 6.49
N PRO A 112 -10.47 46.62 6.20
CA PRO A 112 -11.67 45.80 6.17
C PRO A 112 -12.15 45.47 7.59
N THR A 113 -13.36 44.94 7.71
CA THR A 113 -13.92 44.45 8.99
C THR A 113 -13.71 42.95 9.20
N ASN A 114 -13.42 42.20 8.15
CA ASN A 114 -13.15 40.76 8.17
C ASN A 114 -11.66 40.49 7.95
N ASN A 115 -11.16 39.38 8.50
CA ASN A 115 -9.89 38.82 8.05
C ASN A 115 -10.08 38.02 6.75
N PHE A 116 -9.01 37.86 5.99
CA PHE A 116 -8.98 37.06 4.77
C PHE A 116 -7.92 35.97 4.87
N TYR A 117 -8.14 34.89 4.14
CA TYR A 117 -7.30 33.69 4.19
C TYR A 117 -7.15 33.00 2.83
N VAL A 118 -7.62 33.65 1.76
CA VAL A 118 -7.51 33.20 0.39
C VAL A 118 -7.03 34.40 -0.42
N GLY A 119 -5.96 34.27 -1.18
CA GLY A 119 -5.49 35.38 -1.99
C GLY A 119 -4.31 35.05 -2.87
N ASP A 120 -4.19 35.78 -3.97
CA ASP A 120 -3.09 35.68 -4.93
C ASP A 120 -2.92 37.02 -5.68
N ILE A 121 -1.85 37.18 -6.46
CA ILE A 121 -1.52 38.42 -7.16
C ILE A 121 -1.56 38.22 -8.67
N TYR A 122 -2.17 39.19 -9.35
CA TYR A 122 -2.12 39.28 -10.80
C TYR A 122 -2.03 40.73 -11.24
N ASN A 123 -1.17 41.01 -12.24
CA ASN A 123 -0.93 42.35 -12.78
C ASN A 123 -0.73 43.42 -11.69
N ASN A 124 0.13 43.13 -10.71
CA ASN A 124 0.46 44.01 -9.58
C ASN A 124 -0.73 44.42 -8.70
N ASN A 125 -1.82 43.64 -8.72
CA ASN A 125 -2.96 43.78 -7.83
C ASN A 125 -3.05 42.55 -6.91
N TYR A 126 -3.25 42.78 -5.62
CA TYR A 126 -3.45 41.73 -4.64
C TYR A 126 -4.95 41.44 -4.51
N TYR A 127 -5.37 40.24 -4.90
CA TYR A 127 -6.75 39.77 -4.82
C TYR A 127 -6.93 38.88 -3.61
N PHE A 128 -8.06 38.98 -2.94
CA PHE A 128 -8.34 38.19 -1.75
C PHE A 128 -9.84 37.91 -1.57
N TYR A 129 -10.14 36.74 -1.04
CA TYR A 129 -11.51 36.21 -0.95
C TYR A 129 -11.87 35.71 0.45
N ARG A 130 -13.15 35.84 0.80
CA ARG A 130 -13.73 35.17 1.96
C ARG A 130 -15.17 34.76 1.69
N LYS A 131 -15.50 33.51 2.04
CA LYS A 131 -16.87 33.00 2.05
C LYS A 131 -17.78 33.90 2.89
N ASN A 132 -19.00 34.13 2.42
CA ASN A 132 -20.00 35.07 2.96
C ASN A 132 -19.57 36.56 2.94
N THR A 133 -18.49 36.92 2.24
CA THR A 133 -18.02 38.31 2.14
C THR A 133 -17.82 38.74 0.69
N GLY A 134 -17.11 37.92 -0.11
CA GLY A 134 -16.87 38.13 -1.54
C GLY A 134 -15.39 38.26 -1.91
N LEU A 135 -15.14 38.69 -3.15
CA LEU A 135 -13.82 38.92 -3.74
C LEU A 135 -13.48 40.42 -3.72
N PHE A 136 -12.22 40.70 -3.41
CA PHE A 136 -11.68 42.06 -3.26
C PHE A 136 -10.32 42.15 -3.94
N TYR A 137 -9.89 43.36 -4.24
CA TYR A 137 -8.53 43.63 -4.69
C TYR A 137 -8.02 44.99 -4.21
N THR A 138 -6.71 45.17 -4.27
CA THR A 138 -6.02 46.45 -4.05
C THR A 138 -4.78 46.53 -4.94
N SER A 139 -4.47 47.74 -5.42
CA SER A 139 -3.24 47.97 -6.17
C SER A 139 -2.02 47.92 -5.24
N LEU A 140 -0.94 47.30 -5.73
CA LEU A 140 0.40 47.30 -5.11
C LEU A 140 1.34 48.31 -5.76
N ASP A 141 0.90 49.03 -6.79
CA ASP A 141 1.66 50.11 -7.40
C ASP A 141 1.56 51.38 -6.55
N ALA A 142 2.65 51.79 -5.91
CA ALA A 142 2.70 52.99 -5.07
C ALA A 142 2.43 54.29 -5.84
N SER A 143 2.45 54.28 -7.18
CA SER A 143 2.08 55.41 -8.02
C SER A 143 0.60 55.46 -8.39
N ASP A 144 -0.15 54.38 -8.15
CA ASP A 144 -1.59 54.31 -8.42
C ASP A 144 -2.40 55.03 -7.32
N ALA A 145 -3.44 55.76 -7.72
CA ALA A 145 -4.28 56.49 -6.79
C ALA A 145 -5.05 55.57 -5.80
N GLY A 146 -5.26 54.31 -6.18
CA GLY A 146 -5.86 53.24 -5.40
C GLY A 146 -4.84 52.35 -4.67
N TYR A 147 -3.57 52.76 -4.56
CA TYR A 147 -2.57 52.03 -3.77
C TYR A 147 -3.08 51.74 -2.35
N LEU A 148 -3.02 50.47 -1.94
CA LEU A 148 -3.51 49.97 -0.65
C LEU A 148 -4.97 50.35 -0.32
N THR A 149 -5.78 50.69 -1.32
CA THR A 149 -7.21 50.94 -1.18
C THR A 149 -7.97 49.70 -1.63
N ILE A 150 -8.69 49.07 -0.68
CA ILE A 150 -9.50 47.89 -0.92
C ILE A 150 -10.72 48.25 -1.76
N ASN A 151 -10.89 47.54 -2.86
CA ASN A 151 -12.05 47.59 -3.73
C ASN A 151 -12.76 46.25 -3.69
N LYS A 152 -14.10 46.27 -3.55
CA LYS A 152 -14.93 45.07 -3.64
C LYS A 152 -15.32 44.84 -5.09
N ILE A 153 -15.28 43.58 -5.54
CA ILE A 153 -15.84 43.17 -6.83
C ILE A 153 -17.30 42.80 -6.61
N ASP A 154 -18.20 43.71 -7.02
CA ASP A 154 -19.64 43.55 -6.81
C ASP A 154 -20.20 42.41 -7.67
N GLY A 155 -21.02 41.55 -7.06
CA GLY A 155 -21.59 40.37 -7.72
C GLY A 155 -20.77 39.08 -7.59
N ALA A 156 -19.55 39.16 -7.05
CA ALA A 156 -18.71 37.98 -6.83
C ALA A 156 -19.41 36.90 -5.99
N ASN A 157 -19.26 35.63 -6.38
CA ASN A 157 -19.88 34.49 -5.69
C ASN A 157 -19.38 34.36 -4.24
N GLN A 158 -20.27 34.44 -3.25
CA GLN A 158 -19.91 34.43 -1.83
C GLN A 158 -20.07 33.06 -1.16
N ASN A 159 -20.47 32.03 -1.89
CA ASN A 159 -20.82 30.73 -1.31
C ASN A 159 -19.71 29.67 -1.46
N MET A 160 -18.68 29.93 -2.27
CA MET A 160 -17.60 28.98 -2.57
C MET A 160 -16.84 28.59 -1.30
N GLY A 161 -16.78 27.29 -1.01
CA GLY A 161 -16.03 26.67 0.07
C GLY A 161 -14.56 26.42 -0.29
N ILE A 162 -13.87 27.47 -0.76
CA ILE A 162 -12.45 27.41 -1.14
C ILE A 162 -11.56 27.86 0.03
N ALA A 163 -10.38 27.26 0.12
CA ALA A 163 -9.39 27.59 1.15
C ALA A 163 -8.15 28.28 0.59
N ASP A 164 -7.86 28.09 -0.70
CA ASP A 164 -6.87 28.87 -1.45
C ASP A 164 -7.29 29.01 -2.92
N PHE A 165 -6.65 29.91 -3.68
CA PHE A 165 -6.78 30.01 -5.13
C PHE A 165 -5.48 30.48 -5.79
N ALA A 166 -5.33 30.24 -7.08
CA ALA A 166 -4.19 30.74 -7.85
C ALA A 166 -4.62 31.37 -9.18
N PHE A 167 -3.87 32.36 -9.65
CA PHE A 167 -4.03 32.94 -10.98
C PHE A 167 -3.36 32.08 -12.06
N HIS A 168 -4.12 31.80 -13.11
CA HIS A 168 -3.62 31.07 -14.25
C HIS A 168 -2.75 31.98 -15.14
N PRO A 169 -1.52 31.57 -15.51
CA PRO A 169 -0.56 32.45 -16.19
C PRO A 169 -0.98 32.82 -17.63
N ILE A 170 -1.76 31.97 -18.30
CA ILE A 170 -2.19 32.18 -19.70
C ILE A 170 -3.44 33.05 -19.83
N ASP A 171 -4.55 32.72 -19.13
CA ASP A 171 -5.84 33.41 -19.32
C ASP A 171 -6.15 34.49 -18.27
N GLY A 172 -5.33 34.59 -17.21
CA GLY A 172 -5.49 35.56 -16.13
C GLY A 172 -6.71 35.35 -15.24
N ASN A 173 -7.41 34.21 -15.34
CA ASN A 173 -8.50 33.88 -14.41
C ASN A 173 -7.97 33.25 -13.13
N ILE A 174 -8.79 33.28 -12.09
CA ILE A 174 -8.53 32.61 -10.82
C ILE A 174 -9.08 31.18 -10.89
N TYR A 175 -8.32 30.21 -10.42
CA TYR A 175 -8.78 28.83 -10.26
C TYR A 175 -8.67 28.38 -8.80
N ALA A 176 -9.68 27.65 -8.35
CA ALA A 176 -9.79 27.17 -6.98
C ALA A 176 -10.56 25.85 -6.90
N VAL A 177 -10.19 24.98 -5.96
CA VAL A 177 -10.87 23.70 -5.74
C VAL A 177 -11.70 23.76 -4.45
N GLU A 178 -13.00 23.48 -4.55
CA GLU A 178 -13.88 23.44 -3.39
C GLU A 178 -13.68 22.15 -2.60
N SER A 179 -13.39 22.30 -1.30
CA SER A 179 -12.97 21.17 -0.45
C SER A 179 -14.05 20.11 -0.26
N ALA A 180 -15.33 20.49 -0.32
CA ALA A 180 -16.45 19.58 -0.06
C ALA A 180 -16.84 18.74 -1.30
N SER A 181 -16.87 19.35 -2.48
CA SER A 181 -17.34 18.70 -3.72
C SER A 181 -16.21 18.26 -4.64
N GLY A 182 -15.01 18.83 -4.51
CA GLY A 182 -13.94 18.67 -5.49
C GLY A 182 -14.16 19.48 -6.77
N ASP A 183 -15.14 20.39 -6.79
CA ASP A 183 -15.42 21.22 -7.96
C ASP A 183 -14.28 22.21 -8.21
N LEU A 184 -13.82 22.25 -9.46
CA LEU A 184 -12.85 23.23 -9.94
C LEU A 184 -13.60 24.45 -10.45
N TYR A 185 -13.46 25.58 -9.75
CA TYR A 185 -13.99 26.86 -10.17
C TYR A 185 -13.01 27.60 -11.06
N ARG A 186 -13.51 28.20 -12.14
CA ARG A 186 -12.89 29.30 -12.89
C ARG A 186 -13.61 30.58 -12.52
N ILE A 187 -12.88 31.57 -12.03
CA ILE A 187 -13.43 32.84 -11.51
C ILE A 187 -12.81 33.99 -12.28
N ASN A 188 -13.66 34.84 -12.86
CA ASN A 188 -13.22 36.04 -13.56
C ASN A 188 -12.85 37.13 -12.52
N PRO A 189 -11.61 37.62 -12.50
CA PRO A 189 -11.16 38.61 -11.51
C PRO A 189 -11.74 40.01 -11.71
N THR A 190 -12.36 40.29 -12.86
CA THR A 190 -12.92 41.60 -13.18
C THR A 190 -14.33 41.78 -12.62
N ASP A 191 -15.18 40.76 -12.74
CA ASP A 191 -16.59 40.81 -12.33
C ASP A 191 -16.96 39.79 -11.23
N GLY A 192 -16.04 38.89 -10.87
CA GLY A 192 -16.24 37.88 -9.83
C GLY A 192 -17.18 36.76 -10.22
N SER A 193 -17.59 36.68 -11.49
CA SER A 193 -18.37 35.55 -12.00
C SER A 193 -17.57 34.26 -11.88
N ALA A 194 -18.21 33.20 -11.37
CA ALA A 194 -17.58 31.93 -11.09
C ALA A 194 -18.39 30.80 -11.74
N SER A 195 -17.71 29.92 -12.47
CA SER A 195 -18.29 28.72 -13.07
C SER A 195 -17.50 27.49 -12.67
N VAL A 196 -18.19 26.40 -12.36
CA VAL A 196 -17.56 25.08 -12.25
C VAL A 196 -17.20 24.61 -13.66
N VAL A 197 -15.91 24.36 -13.89
CA VAL A 197 -15.37 23.96 -15.20
C VAL A 197 -15.00 22.50 -15.28
N ALA A 198 -14.74 21.87 -14.13
CA ALA A 198 -14.49 20.43 -14.00
C ALA A 198 -14.76 19.99 -12.55
N ASN A 199 -14.73 18.67 -12.30
CA ASN A 199 -14.63 18.10 -10.96
C ASN A 199 -13.31 17.31 -10.89
N THR A 200 -12.54 17.50 -9.82
CA THR A 200 -11.20 16.90 -9.70
C THR A 200 -11.24 15.42 -9.29
N GLY A 201 -12.38 14.90 -8.84
CA GLY A 201 -12.48 13.58 -8.23
C GLY A 201 -11.90 13.49 -6.82
N PHE A 202 -11.25 14.55 -6.32
CA PHE A 202 -10.67 14.61 -4.98
C PHE A 202 -11.45 15.59 -4.10
N THR A 203 -11.71 15.16 -2.86
CA THR A 203 -12.33 16.00 -1.82
C THR A 203 -11.41 16.11 -0.61
N ALA A 204 -11.68 17.04 0.29
CA ALA A 204 -10.99 17.18 1.57
C ALA A 204 -11.99 17.16 2.76
N PRO A 205 -12.65 16.02 3.05
CA PRO A 205 -13.63 15.94 4.12
C PRO A 205 -13.01 16.23 5.49
N GLY A 206 -13.59 17.17 6.23
CA GLY A 206 -13.05 17.60 7.53
C GLY A 206 -11.69 18.32 7.44
N SER A 207 -11.27 18.70 6.24
CA SER A 207 -9.98 19.34 5.96
C SER A 207 -10.17 20.42 4.87
N ALA A 208 -9.08 20.81 4.22
CA ALA A 208 -9.08 21.78 3.13
C ALA A 208 -7.99 21.48 2.10
N PHE A 209 -8.21 21.93 0.87
CA PHE A 209 -7.14 22.17 -0.10
C PHE A 209 -6.49 23.51 0.24
N GLY A 210 -5.55 23.49 1.18
CA GLY A 210 -5.03 24.68 1.83
C GLY A 210 -4.01 25.45 1.01
N ALA A 211 -3.49 24.90 -0.10
CA ALA A 211 -2.60 25.65 -0.97
C ALA A 211 -2.93 25.40 -2.44
N ALA A 212 -2.79 26.41 -3.28
CA ALA A 212 -2.95 26.32 -4.73
C ALA A 212 -1.80 27.02 -5.48
N TYR A 213 -1.34 26.43 -6.59
CA TYR A 213 -0.22 26.95 -7.38
C TYR A 213 -0.44 26.70 -8.87
N PHE A 214 0.06 27.58 -9.72
CA PHE A 214 0.26 27.27 -11.15
C PHE A 214 1.74 27.09 -11.48
N ASP A 215 2.02 26.38 -12.56
CA ASP A 215 3.28 26.47 -13.29
C ASP A 215 3.11 27.25 -14.60
N ILE A 216 4.24 27.55 -15.26
CA ILE A 216 4.28 28.31 -16.52
C ILE A 216 3.47 27.67 -17.66
N LEU A 217 3.22 26.36 -17.61
CA LEU A 217 2.48 25.64 -18.64
C LEU A 217 0.96 25.73 -18.43
N GLY A 218 0.51 26.08 -17.23
CA GLY A 218 -0.91 26.10 -16.87
C GLY A 218 -1.37 24.86 -16.11
N ASN A 219 -0.46 24.09 -15.50
CA ASN A 219 -0.86 23.03 -14.57
C ASN A 219 -1.21 23.63 -13.21
N LEU A 220 -2.41 23.32 -12.71
CA LEU A 220 -2.83 23.69 -11.35
C LEU A 220 -2.40 22.60 -10.37
N TYR A 221 -1.67 22.98 -9.33
CA TYR A 221 -1.30 22.13 -8.21
C TYR A 221 -2.08 22.55 -6.98
N PHE A 222 -2.60 21.60 -6.21
CA PHE A 222 -3.25 21.92 -4.94
C PHE A 222 -2.91 20.89 -3.85
N VAL A 223 -2.72 21.39 -2.63
CA VAL A 223 -2.24 20.60 -1.49
C VAL A 223 -3.37 20.38 -0.50
N ARG A 224 -3.62 19.11 -0.17
CA ARG A 224 -4.60 18.73 0.86
C ARG A 224 -3.94 18.69 2.23
N ASN A 225 -4.55 19.37 3.20
CA ASN A 225 -3.94 19.61 4.51
C ASN A 225 -3.73 18.33 5.35
N ASN A 226 -4.74 17.47 5.45
CA ASN A 226 -4.74 16.38 6.42
C ASN A 226 -3.79 15.22 6.09
N ASP A 227 -3.37 15.08 4.83
CA ASP A 227 -2.44 14.04 4.39
C ASP A 227 -1.24 14.57 3.59
N GLY A 228 -1.24 15.86 3.26
CA GLY A 228 -0.16 16.49 2.49
C GLY A 228 -0.14 16.09 1.01
N ASN A 229 -1.16 15.39 0.51
CA ASN A 229 -1.20 15.00 -0.89
C ASN A 229 -1.27 16.24 -1.80
N ILE A 230 -0.41 16.26 -2.81
CA ILE A 230 -0.37 17.26 -3.87
C ILE A 230 -1.03 16.65 -5.10
N TYR A 231 -2.01 17.33 -5.64
CA TYR A 231 -2.71 16.94 -6.87
C TYR A 231 -2.37 17.89 -8.00
N ARG A 232 -2.39 17.40 -9.24
CA ARG A 232 -2.17 18.20 -10.46
C ARG A 232 -3.37 18.09 -11.38
N THR A 233 -3.88 19.22 -11.84
CA THR A 233 -4.89 19.31 -12.92
C THR A 233 -4.28 20.01 -14.12
N ASP A 234 -4.42 19.40 -15.29
CA ASP A 234 -4.00 20.01 -16.56
C ASP A 234 -5.01 21.08 -16.99
N ILE A 235 -4.57 22.34 -17.00
CA ILE A 235 -5.32 23.50 -17.49
C ILE A 235 -4.50 24.21 -18.58
N THR A 236 -3.59 23.49 -19.25
CA THR A 236 -2.77 24.04 -20.34
C THR A 236 -3.62 24.63 -21.49
N ASP A 237 -4.82 24.08 -21.72
CA ASP A 237 -5.89 24.70 -22.50
C ASP A 237 -7.10 25.05 -21.61
N PRO A 238 -7.22 26.30 -21.12
CA PRO A 238 -8.30 26.71 -20.23
C PRO A 238 -9.68 26.74 -20.90
N ASN A 239 -9.77 26.56 -22.22
CA ASN A 239 -11.05 26.44 -22.93
C ASN A 239 -11.48 24.99 -23.14
N ASN A 240 -10.59 24.03 -22.89
CA ASN A 240 -10.85 22.61 -23.03
C ASN A 240 -10.15 21.83 -21.92
N ILE A 241 -10.66 21.97 -20.70
CA ILE A 241 -10.18 21.22 -19.54
C ILE A 241 -10.70 19.79 -19.66
N SER A 242 -9.93 18.95 -20.37
CA SER A 242 -10.24 17.54 -20.60
C SER A 242 -9.36 16.59 -19.79
N GLY A 243 -8.28 17.07 -19.19
CA GLY A 243 -7.36 16.28 -18.38
C GLY A 243 -7.95 15.91 -17.02
N ALA A 244 -7.82 14.64 -16.63
CA ALA A 244 -8.16 14.20 -15.28
C ALA A 244 -7.14 14.78 -14.28
N THR A 245 -7.62 15.17 -13.10
CA THR A 245 -6.73 15.47 -11.99
C THR A 245 -6.04 14.19 -11.53
N VAL A 246 -4.74 14.27 -11.27
CA VAL A 246 -3.94 13.13 -10.79
C VAL A 246 -3.34 13.43 -9.42
N TYR A 247 -3.11 12.39 -8.63
CA TYR A 247 -2.17 12.45 -7.52
C TYR A 247 -0.76 12.71 -8.09
N PHE A 248 -0.08 13.74 -7.59
CA PHE A 248 1.20 14.19 -8.16
C PHE A 248 2.39 13.93 -7.24
N ALA A 249 2.26 14.24 -5.94
CA ALA A 249 3.31 14.00 -4.95
C ALA A 249 2.78 14.00 -3.50
N GLN A 250 3.61 13.67 -2.52
CA GLN A 250 3.28 13.78 -1.08
C GLN A 250 4.15 14.76 -0.32
N ALA A 251 3.55 15.79 0.26
CA ALA A 251 4.15 16.62 1.29
C ALA A 251 3.83 16.10 2.71
N SER A 252 4.50 16.65 3.73
CA SER A 252 4.11 16.38 5.12
C SER A 252 2.71 16.93 5.44
N PRO A 253 1.84 16.15 6.11
CA PRO A 253 0.52 16.62 6.55
C PRO A 253 0.57 17.83 7.50
N THR A 254 -0.27 18.85 7.26
CA THR A 254 -0.41 20.01 8.16
C THR A 254 -1.83 20.59 8.13
N ASN A 255 -2.31 21.20 9.21
CA ASN A 255 -3.65 21.79 9.27
C ASN A 255 -3.72 23.28 8.87
N SER A 256 -2.64 23.87 8.37
CA SER A 256 -2.53 25.33 8.19
C SER A 256 -1.72 25.71 6.94
N ASN A 257 -1.93 25.06 5.80
CA ASN A 257 -1.30 25.53 4.56
C ASN A 257 -2.03 26.73 3.99
N ASP A 258 -1.25 27.61 3.33
CA ASP A 258 -1.67 28.73 2.49
C ASP A 258 -0.51 29.04 1.53
N GLY A 259 -0.77 29.00 0.22
CA GLY A 259 0.26 28.85 -0.82
C GLY A 259 0.62 30.14 -1.55
N ALA A 260 1.90 30.34 -1.87
CA ALA A 260 2.35 31.37 -2.80
C ALA A 260 3.36 30.80 -3.80
N ARG A 261 3.29 31.20 -5.08
CA ARG A 261 4.30 30.82 -6.09
C ARG A 261 4.35 31.86 -7.22
N CYS A 262 5.50 32.00 -7.87
CA CYS A 262 5.55 32.64 -9.19
C CYS A 262 4.91 31.70 -10.23
N ALA A 263 3.73 32.07 -10.76
CA ALA A 263 3.00 31.25 -11.71
C ALA A 263 3.76 31.06 -13.04
N ASN A 264 4.63 32.00 -13.39
CA ASN A 264 5.49 31.90 -14.58
C ASN A 264 6.79 31.09 -14.36
N ALA A 265 6.94 30.39 -13.24
CA ALA A 265 8.09 29.50 -13.01
C ALA A 265 7.77 28.04 -13.43
N PRO A 266 8.72 27.30 -14.01
CA PRO A 266 8.56 25.87 -14.25
C PRO A 266 8.62 25.08 -12.94
N VAL A 267 7.98 23.90 -12.91
CA VAL A 267 8.32 22.86 -11.93
C VAL A 267 9.60 22.17 -12.43
N ILE A 268 10.60 22.11 -11.56
CA ILE A 268 11.86 21.41 -11.82
C ILE A 268 12.14 20.45 -10.67
N SER A 269 12.83 19.36 -10.98
CA SER A 269 13.33 18.41 -9.99
C SER A 269 14.80 18.68 -9.70
N SER A 270 15.20 18.51 -8.46
CA SER A 270 16.60 18.62 -8.05
C SER A 270 16.90 17.57 -7.00
N ASN A 271 18.04 16.89 -7.11
CA ASN A 271 18.37 15.77 -6.21
C ASN A 271 17.24 14.72 -6.18
N THR A 272 16.69 14.43 -7.35
CA THR A 272 15.53 13.56 -7.54
C THR A 272 15.97 12.39 -8.39
N ASP A 273 15.52 11.21 -7.99
CA ASP A 273 15.71 9.97 -8.73
C ASP A 273 14.39 9.61 -9.45
N TYR A 274 14.51 9.02 -10.64
CA TYR A 274 13.44 8.62 -11.55
C TYR A 274 13.72 7.24 -12.11
N GLY A 275 12.68 6.54 -12.57
CA GLY A 275 12.89 5.32 -13.37
C GLY A 275 13.27 5.62 -14.82
N ASP A 276 13.64 4.58 -15.57
CA ASP A 276 14.11 4.68 -16.96
C ASP A 276 13.21 3.96 -17.99
N ALA A 277 12.09 3.37 -17.55
CA ALA A 277 11.15 2.68 -18.44
C ALA A 277 10.60 3.61 -19.54
N PRO A 278 10.15 3.08 -20.70
CA PRO A 278 9.50 3.87 -21.73
C PRO A 278 8.39 4.75 -21.17
N ASP A 279 8.24 5.97 -21.68
CA ASP A 279 7.34 6.96 -21.10
C ASP A 279 5.85 6.58 -21.17
N SER A 280 5.48 5.50 -21.89
CA SER A 280 4.14 4.89 -21.80
C SER A 280 3.82 4.42 -20.38
N TYR A 281 4.84 3.97 -19.62
CA TYR A 281 4.74 3.59 -18.22
C TYR A 281 4.66 4.79 -17.26
N GLY A 282 4.59 6.01 -17.80
CA GLY A 282 4.64 7.26 -17.04
C GLY A 282 5.96 7.38 -16.29
N THR A 283 6.99 7.84 -16.99
CA THR A 283 8.36 7.88 -16.45
C THR A 283 8.84 9.31 -16.29
N THR A 284 8.56 10.17 -17.27
CA THR A 284 8.93 11.59 -17.21
C THR A 284 8.08 12.39 -16.22
N LEU A 285 8.59 13.51 -15.73
CA LEU A 285 7.86 14.45 -14.88
C LEU A 285 6.56 14.96 -15.55
N ALA A 286 6.62 15.20 -16.87
CA ALA A 286 5.45 15.62 -17.65
C ALA A 286 4.30 14.60 -17.51
N ASN A 287 4.62 13.31 -17.64
CA ASN A 287 3.69 12.19 -17.49
C ASN A 287 3.55 11.69 -16.04
N ASN A 288 3.94 12.51 -15.06
CA ASN A 288 3.82 12.22 -13.63
C ASN A 288 4.53 10.93 -13.22
N GLY A 289 5.73 10.70 -13.74
CA GLY A 289 6.45 9.48 -13.44
C GLY A 289 6.87 9.31 -12.00
N ALA A 290 7.11 8.05 -11.64
CA ALA A 290 7.62 7.68 -10.33
C ALA A 290 8.95 8.39 -10.09
N ARG A 291 9.05 9.03 -8.93
CA ARG A 291 10.26 9.76 -8.53
C ARG A 291 10.39 9.90 -7.04
N HIS A 292 11.61 10.09 -6.57
CA HIS A 292 11.90 10.28 -5.15
C HIS A 292 12.94 11.36 -4.92
N LEU A 293 12.77 12.14 -3.84
CA LEU A 293 13.87 12.96 -3.34
C LEU A 293 14.92 12.03 -2.72
N ILE A 294 16.16 12.08 -3.22
CA ILE A 294 17.22 11.18 -2.81
C ILE A 294 17.72 11.50 -1.40
N ASN A 295 17.93 10.45 -0.63
CA ASN A 295 18.69 10.48 0.61
C ASN A 295 19.86 9.49 0.52
N TYR A 296 21.06 10.00 0.24
CA TYR A 296 22.28 9.19 0.08
C TYR A 296 22.69 8.35 1.31
N TYR A 297 21.94 8.41 2.42
CA TYR A 297 22.20 7.61 3.61
C TYR A 297 21.17 6.49 3.85
N ASN A 298 19.98 6.55 3.24
CA ASN A 298 18.87 5.63 3.53
C ASN A 298 17.89 5.53 2.36
N HIS A 299 17.16 4.42 2.30
CA HIS A 299 16.03 4.23 1.37
C HIS A 299 16.48 4.25 -0.10
N PHE A 300 17.53 3.49 -0.40
CA PHE A 300 17.98 3.23 -1.76
C PHE A 300 18.21 1.72 -1.93
N LEU A 301 18.15 1.26 -3.15
CA LEU A 301 18.43 -0.08 -3.63
C LEU A 301 19.93 -0.17 -3.94
N GLY A 302 20.51 -1.36 -3.74
CA GLY A 302 21.87 -1.59 -4.17
C GLY A 302 22.96 -0.84 -3.39
N ALA A 303 24.01 -0.40 -4.09
CA ALA A 303 25.22 0.16 -3.48
C ALA A 303 25.25 1.69 -3.43
N SER A 304 24.62 2.35 -4.40
CA SER A 304 24.59 3.79 -4.58
C SER A 304 23.34 4.19 -5.33
N VAL A 305 22.94 5.45 -5.17
CA VAL A 305 21.86 6.11 -5.90
C VAL A 305 22.40 7.43 -6.43
N ASP A 306 21.99 7.83 -7.62
CA ASP A 306 22.34 9.10 -8.22
C ASP A 306 21.08 9.91 -8.62
N ALA A 307 21.30 11.12 -9.14
CA ALA A 307 20.22 12.11 -9.28
C ALA A 307 20.15 12.66 -10.69
N GLU A 308 18.93 12.77 -11.19
CA GLU A 308 18.63 13.42 -12.46
C GLU A 308 17.55 14.51 -12.36
N SER A 309 17.49 15.36 -13.40
CA SER A 309 16.54 16.48 -13.45
C SER A 309 15.15 16.05 -13.93
N ASP A 310 15.10 15.01 -14.75
CA ASP A 310 13.94 14.35 -15.33
C ASP A 310 14.41 12.99 -15.87
N ALA A 311 13.48 12.06 -16.07
CA ALA A 311 13.76 10.69 -16.46
C ALA A 311 14.53 10.57 -17.78
N ARG A 312 15.49 9.64 -17.81
CA ARG A 312 16.20 9.23 -19.03
C ARG A 312 15.68 7.91 -19.58
N ILE A 313 14.63 8.03 -20.40
CA ILE A 313 13.92 6.87 -20.93
C ILE A 313 14.76 5.99 -21.87
N TYR A 314 14.53 4.67 -21.80
CA TYR A 314 15.08 3.68 -22.73
C TYR A 314 14.95 4.10 -24.21
N PRO A 315 15.97 3.87 -25.06
CA PRO A 315 17.22 3.12 -24.81
C PRO A 315 18.37 3.98 -24.27
N SER A 316 18.08 5.24 -23.90
CA SER A 316 19.09 6.17 -23.39
C SER A 316 18.94 6.23 -21.88
N SER A 317 19.27 5.15 -21.17
CA SER A 317 19.32 5.13 -19.70
C SER A 317 20.42 6.06 -19.18
N ASP A 318 20.28 6.53 -17.95
CA ASP A 318 21.27 7.34 -17.26
C ASP A 318 22.56 6.56 -16.91
N GLU A 319 22.50 5.23 -16.88
CA GLU A 319 23.65 4.30 -16.88
C GLU A 319 24.74 4.71 -17.90
N SER A 320 24.35 5.37 -19.00
CA SER A 320 25.25 5.77 -20.09
C SER A 320 26.06 7.05 -19.82
N ILE A 321 25.82 7.78 -18.73
CA ILE A 321 26.43 9.09 -18.44
C ILE A 321 26.87 9.24 -16.97
N SER A 322 26.31 8.49 -16.01
CA SER A 322 26.63 8.58 -14.58
C SER A 322 26.93 7.22 -13.91
N ILE A 323 26.56 7.03 -12.63
CA ILE A 323 26.77 5.77 -11.91
C ILE A 323 25.64 4.83 -12.34
N ASP A 324 25.94 3.53 -12.49
CA ASP A 324 24.93 2.48 -12.69
C ASP A 324 24.33 2.20 -11.30
N ASP A 325 23.13 2.71 -11.05
CA ASP A 325 22.36 2.53 -9.82
C ASP A 325 21.19 1.54 -9.97
N GLU A 326 20.94 1.00 -11.16
CA GLU A 326 20.12 -0.21 -11.39
C GLU A 326 20.82 -1.51 -10.94
N ASP A 327 21.45 -1.49 -9.76
CA ASP A 327 22.25 -2.59 -9.22
C ASP A 327 21.61 -3.29 -8.01
N GLY A 328 20.45 -2.80 -7.56
CA GLY A 328 19.80 -3.29 -6.37
C GLY A 328 18.90 -4.52 -6.53
N VAL A 329 18.48 -4.86 -7.76
CA VAL A 329 17.60 -6.00 -8.02
C VAL A 329 18.21 -7.01 -9.00
N LEU A 330 18.27 -8.27 -8.59
CA LEU A 330 18.76 -9.37 -9.41
C LEU A 330 17.70 -10.47 -9.57
N PHE A 331 17.21 -10.67 -10.79
CA PHE A 331 16.33 -11.76 -11.15
C PHE A 331 17.04 -13.13 -11.04
N LYS A 332 16.53 -14.01 -10.17
CA LYS A 332 17.08 -15.36 -9.92
C LYS A 332 16.39 -16.45 -10.75
N THR A 333 15.16 -16.21 -11.15
CA THR A 333 14.36 -17.15 -11.95
C THR A 333 13.80 -16.48 -13.19
N SER A 334 13.47 -17.29 -14.20
CA SER A 334 12.68 -16.81 -15.34
C SER A 334 11.25 -16.51 -14.92
N LEU A 335 10.66 -15.47 -15.50
CA LEU A 335 9.26 -15.12 -15.28
C LEU A 335 8.39 -16.00 -16.17
N VAL A 336 7.76 -17.02 -15.60
CA VAL A 336 6.93 -17.97 -16.34
C VAL A 336 5.51 -17.90 -15.79
N PRO A 337 4.50 -17.64 -16.65
CA PRO A 337 3.10 -17.58 -16.24
C PRO A 337 2.70 -18.72 -15.32
N GLY A 338 2.11 -18.33 -14.20
CA GLY A 338 1.69 -19.18 -13.13
C GLY A 338 2.77 -19.61 -12.16
N LEU A 339 4.07 -19.59 -12.48
CA LEU A 339 5.14 -19.95 -11.54
C LEU A 339 5.50 -18.80 -10.58
N ASP A 340 6.17 -19.15 -9.47
CA ASP A 340 6.73 -18.15 -8.57
C ASP A 340 8.06 -17.62 -9.14
N GLY A 341 8.16 -16.30 -9.23
CA GLY A 341 9.37 -15.55 -9.54
C GLY A 341 10.17 -15.26 -8.28
N GLN A 342 11.49 -15.17 -8.41
CA GLN A 342 12.40 -14.80 -7.33
C GLN A 342 13.36 -13.72 -7.81
N VAL A 343 13.46 -12.65 -7.03
CA VAL A 343 14.48 -11.62 -7.15
C VAL A 343 15.30 -11.57 -5.87
N ASN A 344 16.58 -11.26 -5.98
CA ASN A 344 17.36 -10.80 -4.85
C ASN A 344 17.32 -9.27 -4.85
N VAL A 345 16.98 -8.68 -3.71
CA VAL A 345 16.89 -7.24 -3.51
C VAL A 345 17.89 -6.82 -2.45
N VAL A 346 18.70 -5.81 -2.75
CA VAL A 346 19.65 -5.22 -1.81
C VAL A 346 19.09 -3.88 -1.35
N ILE A 347 18.88 -3.73 -0.04
CA ILE A 347 18.47 -2.46 0.57
C ILE A 347 19.71 -1.77 1.13
N GLY A 348 20.04 -0.63 0.55
CA GLY A 348 21.12 0.26 0.95
C GLY A 348 20.78 1.16 2.14
N GLY A 349 21.82 1.71 2.77
CA GLY A 349 21.70 2.67 3.86
C GLY A 349 21.52 2.05 5.26
N GLY A 350 20.95 2.82 6.19
CA GLY A 350 20.87 2.46 7.61
C GLY A 350 19.45 2.31 8.19
N ALA A 351 18.41 2.57 7.40
CA ALA A 351 17.03 2.57 7.85
C ALA A 351 16.21 1.46 7.20
N THR A 352 15.20 0.98 7.93
CA THR A 352 14.16 0.11 7.39
C THR A 352 13.43 0.82 6.26
N SER A 353 13.16 0.11 5.17
CA SER A 353 12.48 0.63 3.99
C SER A 353 11.33 -0.27 3.57
N TYR A 354 10.39 0.28 2.81
CA TYR A 354 9.31 -0.47 2.18
C TYR A 354 9.61 -0.63 0.70
N LEU A 355 9.54 -1.87 0.21
CA LEU A 355 9.69 -2.23 -1.19
C LEU A 355 8.31 -2.39 -1.83
N ASN A 356 8.12 -1.71 -2.96
CA ASN A 356 7.01 -1.92 -3.88
C ASN A 356 7.55 -2.31 -5.25
N ALA A 357 6.86 -3.21 -5.96
CA ALA A 357 7.25 -3.59 -7.31
C ALA A 357 6.04 -3.83 -8.22
N TRP A 358 6.13 -3.32 -9.44
CA TRP A 358 5.17 -3.49 -10.51
C TRP A 358 5.77 -4.22 -11.70
N PHE A 359 4.96 -4.99 -12.41
CA PHE A 359 5.35 -5.75 -13.58
C PHE A 359 4.23 -5.65 -14.60
N ASP A 360 4.55 -5.22 -15.81
CA ASP A 360 3.60 -5.19 -16.92
C ASP A 360 3.41 -6.62 -17.44
N TRP A 361 2.42 -7.31 -16.90
CA TRP A 361 2.20 -8.72 -17.20
C TRP A 361 1.47 -8.91 -18.52
N ASN A 362 0.63 -7.95 -18.90
CA ASN A 362 -0.23 -8.05 -20.07
C ASN A 362 0.43 -7.45 -21.34
N ARG A 363 1.54 -6.71 -21.16
CA ARG A 363 2.37 -6.05 -22.17
C ARG A 363 1.64 -4.90 -22.89
N ASP A 364 0.80 -4.15 -22.18
CA ASP A 364 0.04 -3.04 -22.74
C ASP A 364 0.73 -1.67 -22.62
N GLY A 365 1.85 -1.61 -21.91
CA GLY A 365 2.68 -0.42 -21.80
C GLY A 365 2.39 0.44 -20.58
N ASP A 366 1.65 -0.07 -19.59
CA ASP A 366 1.47 0.58 -18.30
C ASP A 366 1.57 -0.38 -17.09
N PHE A 367 1.28 0.11 -15.89
CA PHE A 367 1.33 -0.65 -14.62
C PHE A 367 0.01 -0.52 -13.84
N ASN A 368 -1.11 -0.26 -14.52
CA ASN A 368 -2.37 0.13 -13.89
C ASN A 368 -3.28 -1.06 -13.56
N ASP A 369 -2.93 -2.27 -13.96
CA ASP A 369 -3.77 -3.44 -13.68
C ASP A 369 -3.58 -3.97 -12.27
N ALA A 370 -4.66 -4.50 -11.70
CA ALA A 370 -4.70 -4.91 -10.29
C ALA A 370 -3.71 -6.05 -9.93
N ASN A 371 -3.29 -6.86 -10.90
CA ASN A 371 -2.32 -7.96 -10.72
C ASN A 371 -0.87 -7.52 -10.99
N GLU A 372 -0.63 -6.26 -11.36
CA GLU A 372 0.71 -5.78 -11.73
C GLU A 372 1.51 -5.31 -10.53
N HIS A 373 0.86 -4.86 -9.44
CA HIS A 373 1.49 -4.57 -8.16
C HIS A 373 1.86 -5.86 -7.40
N ALA A 374 2.89 -6.56 -7.89
CA ALA A 374 3.27 -7.89 -7.43
C ALA A 374 3.92 -7.92 -6.04
N ILE A 375 4.55 -6.82 -5.62
CA ILE A 375 5.11 -6.63 -4.28
C ILE A 375 4.54 -5.32 -3.72
N SER A 376 3.82 -5.41 -2.60
CA SER A 376 3.12 -4.27 -1.99
C SER A 376 3.63 -4.04 -0.57
N GLY A 377 4.31 -2.92 -0.34
CA GLY A 377 4.74 -2.45 0.98
C GLY A 377 5.57 -3.44 1.80
N LEU A 378 6.43 -4.24 1.15
CA LEU A 378 7.25 -5.23 1.86
C LEU A 378 8.32 -4.52 2.69
N GLN A 379 8.19 -4.58 4.01
CA GLN A 379 9.17 -3.98 4.92
C GLN A 379 10.47 -4.81 4.96
N LEU A 380 11.60 -4.17 4.63
CA LEU A 380 12.92 -4.78 4.60
C LEU A 380 13.92 -3.96 5.42
N LEU A 381 14.77 -4.66 6.17
CA LEU A 381 15.94 -4.08 6.83
C LEU A 381 17.08 -3.87 5.82
N PRO A 382 18.08 -3.01 6.09
CA PRO A 382 19.27 -2.91 5.25
C PRO A 382 19.96 -4.28 5.09
N GLY A 383 20.36 -4.62 3.86
CA GLY A 383 20.96 -5.91 3.49
C GLY A 383 20.34 -6.57 2.26
N SER A 384 20.80 -7.79 1.96
CA SER A 384 20.34 -8.58 0.80
C SER A 384 19.24 -9.56 1.21
N HIS A 385 18.16 -9.61 0.41
CA HIS A 385 16.97 -10.40 0.67
C HIS A 385 16.54 -11.13 -0.61
N ASP A 386 16.16 -12.39 -0.49
CA ASP A 386 15.48 -13.09 -1.58
C ASP A 386 13.97 -12.87 -1.44
N VAL A 387 13.38 -12.19 -2.41
CA VAL A 387 11.96 -11.83 -2.43
C VAL A 387 11.25 -12.67 -3.49
N LEU A 388 10.16 -13.32 -3.06
CA LEU A 388 9.30 -14.15 -3.91
C LEU A 388 8.04 -13.39 -4.31
N PHE A 389 7.64 -13.54 -5.56
CA PHE A 389 6.38 -13.02 -6.09
C PHE A 389 5.75 -14.00 -7.07
N ARG A 390 4.45 -13.89 -7.33
CA ARG A 390 3.74 -14.76 -8.27
C ARG A 390 3.70 -14.09 -9.64
N VAL A 391 4.13 -14.80 -10.68
CA VAL A 391 3.81 -14.41 -12.05
C VAL A 391 2.36 -14.83 -12.34
N PRO A 392 1.46 -13.92 -12.74
CA PRO A 392 0.07 -14.26 -13.01
C PRO A 392 -0.09 -15.38 -14.05
N ASP A 393 -1.16 -16.16 -13.92
CA ASP A 393 -1.46 -17.28 -14.82
C ASP A 393 -1.74 -16.81 -16.26
N ASP A 394 -2.21 -15.57 -16.40
CA ASP A 394 -2.58 -14.90 -17.64
C ASP A 394 -1.50 -13.93 -18.17
N ALA A 395 -0.31 -13.92 -17.56
CA ALA A 395 0.81 -13.13 -18.05
C ALA A 395 1.16 -13.49 -19.51
N SER A 396 1.34 -12.46 -20.33
CA SER A 396 1.59 -12.58 -21.77
C SER A 396 3.07 -12.74 -22.05
N ALA A 397 3.45 -13.79 -22.76
CA ALA A 397 4.85 -14.05 -23.09
C ALA A 397 5.48 -12.95 -23.96
N GLY A 398 6.76 -12.66 -23.73
CA GLY A 398 7.58 -11.70 -24.46
C GLY A 398 8.21 -10.62 -23.57
N ALA A 399 8.93 -9.71 -24.20
CA ALA A 399 9.56 -8.58 -23.52
C ALA A 399 8.52 -7.62 -22.91
N SER A 400 8.80 -7.16 -21.70
CA SER A 400 8.00 -6.22 -20.92
C SER A 400 8.88 -5.40 -19.99
N TRP A 401 8.28 -4.68 -19.03
CA TRP A 401 8.98 -3.88 -18.02
C TRP A 401 8.50 -4.20 -16.60
N SER A 402 9.37 -3.90 -15.63
CA SER A 402 9.04 -3.86 -14.21
C SER A 402 9.59 -2.60 -13.56
N ARG A 403 8.94 -2.13 -12.51
CA ARG A 403 9.33 -0.96 -11.71
C ARG A 403 9.47 -1.36 -10.26
N PHE A 404 10.59 -1.03 -9.63
CA PHE A 404 10.83 -1.19 -8.20
C PHE A 404 10.90 0.18 -7.56
N ARG A 405 10.21 0.36 -6.43
CA ARG A 405 10.31 1.56 -5.62
C ARG A 405 10.63 1.18 -4.20
N VAL A 406 11.66 1.81 -3.65
CA VAL A 406 11.98 1.74 -2.22
C VAL A 406 11.74 3.10 -1.59
N GLY A 407 11.33 3.13 -0.33
CA GLY A 407 11.10 4.39 0.37
C GLY A 407 10.70 4.22 1.83
N ASN A 408 10.30 5.32 2.44
CA ASN A 408 9.73 5.34 3.79
C ASN A 408 8.19 5.25 3.80
N ILE A 409 7.56 5.13 2.62
CA ILE A 409 6.12 4.99 2.43
C ILE A 409 5.78 3.53 2.13
N GLU A 410 4.88 2.95 2.92
CA GLU A 410 4.45 1.55 2.77
C GLU A 410 3.73 1.32 1.44
N ASP A 411 2.70 2.13 1.15
CA ASP A 411 1.88 2.01 -0.05
C ASP A 411 2.20 3.13 -1.04
N ALA A 412 3.40 3.05 -1.64
CA ALA A 412 3.80 3.96 -2.71
C ALA A 412 3.08 3.56 -4.01
N SER A 413 2.60 4.53 -4.77
CA SER A 413 2.01 4.27 -6.11
C SER A 413 3.07 3.98 -7.17
N ASN A 414 2.67 3.48 -8.35
CA ASN A 414 3.55 3.22 -9.50
C ASN A 414 4.07 4.52 -10.18
N ASN A 415 3.50 5.67 -9.82
CA ASN A 415 3.75 6.99 -10.40
C ASN A 415 3.89 8.05 -9.29
N GLY A 416 4.12 9.32 -9.64
CA GLY A 416 4.16 10.41 -8.67
C GLY A 416 5.40 10.46 -7.77
N GLY A 417 5.54 11.58 -7.06
CA GLY A 417 6.70 11.88 -6.22
C GLY A 417 6.51 11.59 -4.73
N TYR A 418 7.54 11.04 -4.10
CA TYR A 418 7.62 10.96 -2.63
C TYR A 418 8.92 11.53 -2.10
N VAL A 419 8.94 11.80 -0.79
CA VAL A 419 10.13 12.25 -0.07
C VAL A 419 10.82 11.02 0.51
N TYR A 420 12.07 10.78 0.08
CA TYR A 420 12.93 9.63 0.44
C TYR A 420 12.59 8.32 -0.27
N GLY A 421 13.50 7.90 -1.12
CA GLY A 421 13.40 6.65 -1.84
C GLY A 421 14.24 6.67 -3.10
N GLU A 422 13.99 5.67 -3.92
CA GLU A 422 14.53 5.46 -5.26
C GLU A 422 13.54 4.66 -6.10
N VAL A 423 13.70 4.73 -7.41
CA VAL A 423 12.96 4.05 -8.47
C VAL A 423 13.98 3.37 -9.37
N GLU A 424 13.94 2.04 -9.46
CA GLU A 424 14.70 1.30 -10.47
C GLU A 424 13.71 0.63 -11.43
N ASP A 425 13.90 0.79 -12.73
CA ASP A 425 13.10 0.12 -13.76
C ASP A 425 13.95 -0.96 -14.45
N TYR A 426 13.34 -2.09 -14.82
CA TYR A 426 14.05 -3.20 -15.47
C TYR A 426 13.27 -3.74 -16.66
N GLN A 427 13.97 -3.94 -17.77
CA GLN A 427 13.44 -4.71 -18.88
C GLN A 427 13.40 -6.20 -18.49
N ILE A 428 12.23 -6.82 -18.65
CA ILE A 428 12.01 -8.22 -18.32
C ILE A 428 11.59 -9.03 -19.56
N ASP A 429 11.73 -10.36 -19.49
CA ASP A 429 11.20 -11.28 -20.49
C ASP A 429 10.30 -12.33 -19.83
N ILE A 430 9.03 -12.33 -20.22
CA ILE A 430 8.05 -13.30 -19.77
C ILE A 430 8.15 -14.51 -20.69
N THR A 431 8.68 -15.61 -20.15
CA THR A 431 8.85 -16.85 -20.90
C THR A 431 7.50 -17.56 -21.05
N ALA A 432 7.11 -17.89 -22.28
CA ALA A 432 5.86 -18.61 -22.55
C ALA A 432 5.76 -19.90 -21.73
N ALA A 433 4.65 -20.08 -21.04
CA ALA A 433 4.35 -21.31 -20.35
C ALA A 433 3.42 -22.19 -21.21
N ASN A 434 3.81 -23.44 -21.49
CA ASN A 434 2.85 -24.47 -21.92
C ASN A 434 2.11 -25.02 -20.70
N THR A 435 1.53 -24.12 -19.89
CA THR A 435 0.94 -24.44 -18.60
C THR A 435 -0.56 -24.74 -18.75
N THR A 436 -1.02 -25.80 -18.10
CA THR A 436 -2.42 -26.15 -17.95
C THR A 436 -2.73 -26.42 -16.47
N TYR A 437 -3.98 -26.22 -16.08
CA TYR A 437 -4.42 -26.40 -14.69
C TYR A 437 -5.46 -27.51 -14.60
N ILE A 438 -5.37 -28.30 -13.55
CA ILE A 438 -6.43 -29.22 -13.14
C ILE A 438 -6.81 -28.85 -11.71
N HIS A 439 -8.09 -28.54 -11.50
CA HIS A 439 -8.62 -28.13 -10.20
C HIS A 439 -9.53 -29.23 -9.64
N TYR A 440 -9.52 -29.37 -8.32
CA TYR A 440 -10.46 -30.16 -7.55
C TYR A 440 -11.08 -29.30 -6.44
N PRO A 441 -12.40 -29.13 -6.39
CA PRO A 441 -13.40 -29.75 -7.27
C PRO A 441 -13.54 -29.04 -8.63
N SER A 442 -13.32 -27.72 -8.67
CA SER A 442 -13.36 -26.89 -9.87
C SER A 442 -12.49 -25.63 -9.66
N LYS A 443 -12.33 -24.81 -10.70
CA LYS A 443 -11.58 -23.53 -10.59
C LYS A 443 -12.20 -22.58 -9.56
N ASN A 444 -13.53 -22.56 -9.44
CA ASN A 444 -14.26 -21.55 -8.68
C ASN A 444 -14.93 -22.09 -7.42
N ASP A 445 -15.00 -23.41 -7.26
CA ASP A 445 -15.71 -24.06 -6.16
C ASP A 445 -14.73 -24.70 -5.16
N PHE A 446 -15.25 -25.04 -3.98
CA PHE A 446 -14.52 -25.73 -2.92
C PHE A 446 -15.30 -26.98 -2.48
N VAL A 447 -14.57 -28.01 -2.04
CA VAL A 447 -15.15 -29.07 -1.20
C VAL A 447 -15.11 -28.64 0.27
N THR A 448 -15.87 -29.29 1.13
CA THR A 448 -15.76 -29.13 2.58
C THR A 448 -15.08 -30.35 3.18
N ILE A 449 -14.04 -30.12 3.99
CA ILE A 449 -13.46 -31.13 4.87
C ILE A 449 -13.88 -30.82 6.30
N ALA A 450 -14.56 -31.77 6.94
CA ALA A 450 -15.10 -31.60 8.28
C ALA A 450 -14.59 -32.70 9.21
N TYR A 451 -14.18 -32.32 10.42
CA TYR A 451 -13.59 -33.20 11.42
C TYR A 451 -14.41 -33.17 12.70
N GLU A 452 -14.37 -34.30 13.41
CA GLU A 452 -14.51 -34.42 14.86
C GLU A 452 -13.10 -34.38 15.48
N ASP A 453 -12.92 -33.93 16.71
CA ASP A 453 -11.60 -33.75 17.32
C ASP A 453 -11.29 -34.68 18.52
N MET A 454 -12.27 -35.47 18.97
CA MET A 454 -12.18 -36.32 20.16
C MET A 454 -11.61 -37.73 19.93
N TRP A 455 -11.14 -38.08 18.73
CA TRP A 455 -10.54 -39.40 18.46
C TRP A 455 -9.52 -39.80 19.55
N PRO A 456 -9.45 -41.07 20.00
CA PRO A 456 -10.23 -42.24 19.57
C PRO A 456 -11.57 -42.42 20.31
N GLU A 457 -12.04 -41.40 21.02
CA GLU A 457 -13.36 -41.38 21.66
C GLU A 457 -14.38 -40.74 20.71
N VAL A 458 -15.63 -41.16 20.87
CA VAL A 458 -16.78 -40.54 20.19
C VAL A 458 -17.19 -39.27 20.93
N GLY A 459 -17.34 -38.18 20.16
CA GLY A 459 -17.93 -36.91 20.61
C GLY A 459 -19.44 -36.83 20.36
N ASP A 460 -19.93 -35.62 20.06
CA ASP A 460 -21.32 -35.33 19.73
C ASP A 460 -21.67 -35.45 18.23
N TYR A 461 -20.67 -35.71 17.37
CA TYR A 461 -20.85 -36.06 15.96
C TYR A 461 -21.57 -34.97 15.14
N ASP A 462 -21.33 -33.70 15.44
CA ASP A 462 -21.92 -32.57 14.70
C ASP A 462 -21.07 -32.12 13.48
N PHE A 463 -19.85 -32.66 13.35
CA PHE A 463 -18.84 -32.39 12.31
C PHE A 463 -18.53 -30.90 12.14
N ASN A 464 -18.52 -30.15 13.24
CA ASN A 464 -18.21 -28.73 13.21
C ASN A 464 -16.93 -28.35 14.01
N ASP A 465 -16.30 -29.30 14.69
CA ASP A 465 -15.08 -29.09 15.48
C ASP A 465 -14.00 -28.34 14.69
N VAL A 466 -13.75 -28.82 13.47
CA VAL A 466 -12.96 -28.12 12.44
C VAL A 466 -13.61 -28.34 11.08
N LEU A 467 -13.98 -27.25 10.41
CA LEU A 467 -14.56 -27.29 9.07
C LEU A 467 -13.80 -26.35 8.13
N ILE A 468 -13.21 -26.91 7.07
CA ILE A 468 -12.38 -26.20 6.10
C ILE A 468 -13.02 -26.29 4.71
N TYR A 469 -13.22 -25.15 4.05
CA TYR A 469 -13.40 -25.14 2.59
C TYR A 469 -12.04 -25.34 1.92
N TYR A 470 -11.95 -26.26 0.97
CA TYR A 470 -10.69 -26.77 0.47
C TYR A 470 -10.70 -26.95 -1.06
N ARG A 471 -9.64 -26.50 -1.73
CA ARG A 471 -9.43 -26.67 -3.17
C ARG A 471 -7.97 -26.99 -3.46
N VAL A 472 -7.74 -27.98 -4.32
CA VAL A 472 -6.41 -28.34 -4.81
C VAL A 472 -6.32 -28.04 -6.29
N SER A 473 -5.19 -27.49 -6.73
CA SER A 473 -4.89 -27.27 -8.15
C SER A 473 -3.53 -27.87 -8.49
N GLN A 474 -3.45 -28.56 -9.62
CA GLN A 474 -2.19 -29.01 -10.21
C GLN A 474 -1.85 -28.11 -11.38
N VAL A 475 -0.60 -27.64 -11.41
CA VAL A 475 -0.06 -26.84 -12.49
C VAL A 475 0.83 -27.73 -13.33
N ILE A 476 0.49 -27.89 -14.61
CA ILE A 476 1.03 -28.90 -15.50
C ILE A 476 1.73 -28.22 -16.67
N GLN A 477 2.98 -28.60 -16.93
CA GLN A 477 3.69 -28.24 -18.16
C GLN A 477 3.91 -29.48 -19.01
N GLY A 478 3.36 -29.48 -20.23
CA GLY A 478 3.30 -30.69 -21.06
C GLY A 478 2.37 -31.73 -20.43
N ASN A 479 2.94 -32.81 -19.88
CA ASN A 479 2.20 -33.89 -19.19
C ASN A 479 2.65 -34.08 -17.72
N LYS A 480 3.43 -33.14 -17.19
CA LYS A 480 4.03 -33.23 -15.86
C LYS A 480 3.55 -32.10 -14.97
N VAL A 481 3.16 -32.44 -13.75
CA VAL A 481 2.91 -31.48 -12.68
C VAL A 481 4.23 -30.86 -12.27
N VAL A 482 4.29 -29.54 -12.26
CA VAL A 482 5.43 -28.74 -11.81
C VAL A 482 5.17 -28.10 -10.44
N ARG A 483 3.90 -27.94 -10.06
CA ARG A 483 3.48 -27.35 -8.78
C ARG A 483 2.09 -27.82 -8.37
N ILE A 484 1.87 -27.92 -7.06
CA ILE A 484 0.55 -28.09 -6.46
C ILE A 484 0.21 -26.80 -5.71
N ASP A 485 -0.98 -26.24 -5.95
CA ASP A 485 -1.52 -25.13 -5.18
C ASP A 485 -2.70 -25.63 -4.33
N VAL A 486 -2.79 -25.18 -3.09
CA VAL A 486 -3.93 -25.46 -2.21
C VAL A 486 -4.48 -24.16 -1.64
N SER A 487 -5.76 -23.92 -1.86
CA SER A 487 -6.50 -22.80 -1.27
C SER A 487 -7.51 -23.33 -0.26
N GLY A 488 -7.70 -22.62 0.84
CA GLY A 488 -8.76 -22.95 1.78
C GLY A 488 -9.19 -21.84 2.72
N GLN A 489 -10.25 -22.12 3.47
CA GLN A 489 -10.86 -21.20 4.42
C GLN A 489 -11.34 -21.98 5.64
N LEU A 490 -11.04 -21.47 6.84
CA LEU A 490 -11.73 -21.93 8.05
C LEU A 490 -13.18 -21.43 8.01
N ALA A 491 -14.11 -22.36 7.90
CA ALA A 491 -15.53 -22.07 7.76
C ALA A 491 -16.29 -22.23 9.08
N ALA A 492 -15.87 -23.17 9.93
CA ALA A 492 -16.36 -23.31 11.30
C ALA A 492 -15.29 -23.95 12.23
N TYR A 493 -15.38 -23.65 13.53
CA TYR A 493 -14.55 -24.24 14.59
C TYR A 493 -15.35 -24.35 15.89
N GLY A 494 -15.97 -25.51 16.13
CA GLY A 494 -16.72 -25.88 17.34
C GLY A 494 -15.89 -26.51 18.44
N ALA A 495 -14.60 -26.73 18.22
CA ALA A 495 -13.78 -27.47 19.16
C ALA A 495 -13.36 -26.68 20.42
N ASP A 496 -13.44 -27.35 21.58
CA ASP A 496 -12.79 -26.89 22.81
C ASP A 496 -11.26 -27.03 22.74
N TYR A 497 -10.78 -28.11 22.12
CA TYR A 497 -9.35 -28.36 21.98
C TYR A 497 -8.71 -27.45 20.93
N SER A 498 -7.38 -27.35 20.97
CA SER A 498 -6.59 -26.60 19.99
C SER A 498 -6.06 -27.57 18.93
N ASN A 499 -6.51 -27.35 17.70
CA ASN A 499 -6.19 -28.18 16.56
C ASN A 499 -5.35 -27.37 15.55
N GLY A 500 -4.21 -27.92 15.16
CA GLY A 500 -3.46 -27.48 13.98
C GLY A 500 -4.04 -28.12 12.71
N PHE A 501 -3.67 -27.58 11.56
CA PHE A 501 -4.10 -28.10 10.26
C PHE A 501 -2.92 -28.26 9.31
N ALA A 502 -2.85 -29.42 8.66
CA ALA A 502 -1.75 -29.80 7.79
C ALA A 502 -2.26 -30.61 6.59
N ILE A 503 -1.41 -30.74 5.57
CA ILE A 503 -1.70 -31.50 4.36
C ILE A 503 -0.53 -32.42 4.07
N GLN A 504 -0.78 -33.72 4.01
CA GLN A 504 0.20 -34.68 3.47
C GLN A 504 0.02 -34.80 1.95
N LEU A 505 1.14 -34.98 1.24
CA LEU A 505 1.20 -35.28 -0.20
C LEU A 505 1.60 -36.76 -0.37
N PRO A 506 0.64 -37.70 -0.46
CA PRO A 506 0.96 -39.12 -0.45
C PRO A 506 1.87 -39.52 -1.62
N GLY A 507 2.95 -40.25 -1.33
CA GLY A 507 3.89 -40.74 -2.34
C GLY A 507 4.83 -39.69 -2.92
N ILE A 508 4.73 -38.42 -2.49
CA ILE A 508 5.66 -37.35 -2.86
C ILE A 508 6.61 -37.14 -1.70
N ALA A 509 7.90 -37.42 -1.89
CA ALA A 509 8.88 -37.26 -0.82
C ALA A 509 9.18 -35.79 -0.54
N ARG A 510 9.56 -35.46 0.70
CA ARG A 510 9.98 -34.10 1.09
C ARG A 510 11.06 -33.52 0.17
N SER A 511 12.04 -34.33 -0.23
CA SER A 511 13.14 -33.92 -1.12
C SER A 511 12.71 -33.61 -2.56
N GLN A 512 11.48 -33.98 -2.94
CA GLN A 512 10.91 -33.65 -4.24
C GLN A 512 10.22 -32.28 -4.24
N ILE A 513 10.06 -31.64 -3.08
CA ILE A 513 9.50 -30.29 -2.95
C ILE A 513 10.64 -29.27 -2.97
N ASN A 514 10.48 -28.22 -3.78
CA ASN A 514 11.39 -27.09 -3.79
C ASN A 514 11.02 -26.14 -2.65
N GLU A 515 11.56 -26.44 -1.46
CA GLU A 515 11.21 -25.76 -0.21
C GLU A 515 11.46 -24.25 -0.25
N SER A 516 12.50 -23.78 -0.95
CA SER A 516 12.82 -22.35 -1.03
C SER A 516 11.82 -21.54 -1.86
N LEU A 517 10.91 -22.20 -2.58
CA LEU A 517 9.87 -21.55 -3.38
C LEU A 517 8.46 -21.82 -2.84
N ILE A 518 8.32 -22.42 -1.66
CA ILE A 518 7.00 -22.57 -1.04
C ILE A 518 6.52 -21.18 -0.60
N LYS A 519 5.30 -20.83 -1.00
CA LYS A 519 4.63 -19.59 -0.57
C LYS A 519 3.40 -19.96 0.25
N LEU A 520 3.40 -19.67 1.55
CA LEU A 520 2.21 -19.75 2.40
C LEU A 520 1.70 -18.33 2.64
N SER A 521 0.42 -18.10 2.37
CA SER A 521 -0.24 -16.83 2.65
C SER A 521 -1.42 -17.05 3.57
N HIS A 522 -1.62 -16.15 4.54
CA HIS A 522 -2.82 -16.08 5.36
C HIS A 522 -3.52 -14.75 5.06
N ASN A 523 -4.81 -14.78 4.73
CA ASN A 523 -5.61 -13.59 4.43
C ASN A 523 -4.98 -12.68 3.36
N GLY A 524 -4.38 -13.29 2.33
CA GLY A 524 -3.70 -12.59 1.23
C GLY A 524 -2.27 -12.13 1.54
N LEU A 525 -1.80 -12.24 2.78
CA LEU A 525 -0.46 -11.81 3.19
C LEU A 525 0.51 -13.00 3.22
N VAL A 526 1.64 -12.86 2.52
CA VAL A 526 2.69 -13.89 2.44
C VAL A 526 3.47 -13.96 3.74
N LEU A 527 3.62 -15.17 4.31
CA LEU A 527 4.42 -15.40 5.50
C LEU A 527 5.89 -15.61 5.12
N GLN A 528 6.69 -14.54 5.23
CA GLN A 528 8.13 -14.59 4.94
C GLN A 528 8.92 -15.31 6.05
N GLY A 529 9.85 -16.19 5.67
CA GLY A 529 10.75 -16.87 6.62
C GLY A 529 10.16 -18.06 7.38
N GLU A 530 8.89 -18.40 7.16
CA GLU A 530 8.29 -19.63 7.67
C GLU A 530 8.78 -20.85 6.87
N ALA A 531 8.96 -21.99 7.55
CA ALA A 531 9.33 -23.27 6.93
C ALA A 531 8.17 -24.27 7.05
N PRO A 532 7.10 -24.11 6.25
CA PRO A 532 5.88 -24.91 6.39
C PRO A 532 6.09 -26.40 6.08
N LEU A 533 7.17 -26.77 5.40
CA LEU A 533 7.47 -28.16 5.05
C LEU A 533 8.07 -28.91 6.24
N GLU A 534 7.28 -29.80 6.84
CA GLU A 534 7.62 -30.52 8.06
C GLU A 534 8.83 -31.46 7.88
N GLN A 535 9.66 -31.55 8.91
CA GLN A 535 10.83 -32.43 8.97
C GLN A 535 10.47 -33.81 9.53
N GLY A 536 11.27 -34.83 9.19
CA GLY A 536 11.08 -36.18 9.75
C GLY A 536 9.95 -36.99 9.11
N GLN A 537 9.46 -36.56 7.96
CA GLN A 537 8.41 -37.24 7.19
C GLN A 537 8.97 -37.86 5.91
N THR A 538 8.49 -39.05 5.57
CA THR A 538 8.77 -39.76 4.32
C THR A 538 8.03 -39.09 3.17
N ASN A 539 6.72 -38.86 3.33
CA ASN A 539 5.92 -38.04 2.43
C ASN A 539 6.02 -36.57 2.83
N ALA A 540 5.96 -35.64 1.87
CA ALA A 540 5.91 -34.22 2.17
C ALA A 540 4.63 -33.90 2.97
N VAL A 541 4.79 -33.19 4.09
CA VAL A 541 3.71 -32.65 4.91
C VAL A 541 3.92 -31.15 5.03
N VAL A 542 2.90 -30.38 4.69
CA VAL A 542 2.91 -28.92 4.85
C VAL A 542 1.99 -28.51 6.01
N ILE A 543 2.54 -27.77 6.97
CA ILE A 543 1.79 -27.20 8.09
C ILE A 543 1.20 -25.86 7.64
N ILE A 544 -0.13 -25.75 7.63
CA ILE A 544 -0.82 -24.50 7.29
C ILE A 544 -0.89 -23.57 8.51
N THR A 545 -1.17 -24.14 9.68
CA THR A 545 -1.15 -23.45 10.96
C THR A 545 -1.02 -24.44 12.11
N GLU A 546 -0.23 -24.07 13.11
CA GLU A 546 -0.02 -24.84 14.35
C GLU A 546 -1.26 -24.84 15.26
N ASN A 547 -2.13 -23.83 15.11
CA ASN A 547 -3.32 -23.69 15.93
C ASN A 547 -4.39 -22.81 15.26
N LEU A 548 -5.43 -23.43 14.73
CA LEU A 548 -6.58 -22.75 14.12
C LEU A 548 -7.32 -21.83 15.10
N LYS A 549 -7.33 -22.14 16.40
CA LYS A 549 -8.03 -21.34 17.43
C LYS A 549 -7.41 -19.96 17.66
N HIS A 550 -6.23 -19.70 17.10
CA HIS A 550 -5.58 -18.37 17.12
C HIS A 550 -5.89 -17.52 15.88
N THR A 551 -6.61 -18.07 14.89
CA THR A 551 -6.85 -17.42 13.59
C THR A 551 -8.13 -16.56 13.53
N PHE A 552 -8.94 -16.61 14.58
CA PHE A 552 -10.17 -15.83 14.72
C PHE A 552 -10.29 -15.29 16.14
N LEU A 553 -11.04 -14.20 16.30
CA LEU A 553 -11.35 -13.64 17.61
C LEU A 553 -12.50 -14.41 18.24
N LYS A 554 -12.33 -14.68 19.54
CA LYS A 554 -13.38 -15.20 20.40
C LYS A 554 -14.45 -14.12 20.58
N SER A 555 -15.61 -14.30 19.97
CA SER A 555 -16.76 -13.38 20.08
C SER A 555 -17.50 -13.58 21.41
N ASN A 556 -18.51 -12.76 21.70
CA ASN A 556 -19.37 -12.83 22.91
C ASN A 556 -20.30 -14.07 22.94
N CYS A 557 -19.92 -15.15 22.26
CA CYS A 557 -20.65 -16.39 22.17
C CYS A 557 -20.31 -17.31 23.34
N GLY A 558 -21.29 -18.09 23.79
CA GLY A 558 -21.29 -18.75 25.09
C GLY A 558 -20.07 -19.65 25.33
N LEU A 559 -19.57 -20.30 24.28
CA LEU A 559 -18.40 -21.17 24.31
C LEU A 559 -17.19 -20.61 23.52
N SER A 560 -17.31 -19.40 22.99
CA SER A 560 -16.25 -18.74 22.19
C SER A 560 -15.84 -19.51 20.93
N PHE A 561 -16.78 -20.23 20.32
CA PHE A 561 -16.59 -20.98 19.07
C PHE A 561 -16.79 -20.11 17.83
N TYR A 562 -16.35 -20.61 16.67
CA TYR A 562 -16.42 -19.90 15.40
C TYR A 562 -17.48 -20.51 14.50
N ARG A 563 -18.60 -19.80 14.33
CA ARG A 563 -19.69 -20.14 13.38
C ARG A 563 -20.36 -21.50 13.62
N THR A 564 -20.48 -21.92 14.88
CA THR A 564 -21.21 -23.15 15.28
C THR A 564 -22.36 -22.89 16.25
N GLU A 565 -22.52 -21.68 16.79
CA GLU A 565 -23.53 -21.36 17.81
C GLU A 565 -24.69 -20.49 17.26
N LEU A 566 -25.91 -20.68 17.79
CA LEU A 566 -27.08 -19.89 17.38
C LEU A 566 -26.95 -18.41 17.80
N GLY A 567 -27.13 -17.50 16.84
CA GLY A 567 -27.06 -16.05 17.09
C GLY A 567 -25.63 -15.49 17.10
N CYS A 568 -24.64 -16.32 16.76
CA CYS A 568 -23.24 -15.96 16.71
C CYS A 568 -22.81 -15.54 15.32
N ALA A 569 -22.76 -14.23 15.07
CA ALA A 569 -22.17 -13.66 13.87
C ALA A 569 -20.68 -13.38 14.10
N ASN A 570 -19.82 -13.90 13.21
CA ASN A 570 -18.39 -13.60 13.23
C ASN A 570 -17.94 -13.06 11.85
N SER A 571 -17.38 -11.85 11.84
CA SER A 571 -16.84 -11.18 10.66
C SER A 571 -15.40 -11.57 10.32
N ASP A 572 -14.70 -12.22 11.24
CA ASP A 572 -13.35 -12.73 11.01
C ASP A 572 -13.38 -13.75 9.87
N LEU A 573 -12.34 -13.70 9.06
CA LEU A 573 -12.12 -14.60 7.96
C LEU A 573 -10.68 -15.10 8.07
N PHE A 574 -10.51 -16.41 8.13
CA PHE A 574 -9.22 -17.04 7.96
C PHE A 574 -9.21 -17.80 6.64
N THR A 575 -8.42 -17.30 5.70
CA THR A 575 -8.13 -17.93 4.41
C THR A 575 -6.65 -18.24 4.34
N PHE A 576 -6.31 -19.32 3.64
CA PHE A 576 -4.94 -19.67 3.36
C PHE A 576 -4.77 -20.07 1.90
N ASP A 577 -3.60 -19.77 1.38
CA ASP A 577 -3.13 -20.25 0.08
C ASP A 577 -1.70 -20.76 0.27
N ILE A 578 -1.43 -21.98 -0.18
CA ILE A 578 -0.08 -22.53 -0.22
C ILE A 578 0.28 -22.99 -1.63
N THR A 579 1.48 -22.62 -2.06
CA THR A 579 2.07 -23.02 -3.34
C THR A 579 3.20 -23.99 -3.05
N ILE A 580 3.20 -25.15 -3.72
CA ILE A 580 4.12 -26.26 -3.44
C ILE A 580 4.84 -26.67 -4.73
N PRO A 581 5.93 -25.99 -5.10
CA PRO A 581 6.67 -26.30 -6.31
C PRO A 581 7.47 -27.60 -6.17
N LEU A 582 7.61 -28.34 -7.27
CA LEU A 582 8.40 -29.58 -7.31
C LEU A 582 9.82 -29.28 -7.80
N THR A 583 10.84 -29.92 -7.20
CA THR A 583 12.22 -29.83 -7.68
C THR A 583 12.40 -30.53 -9.03
N THR A 584 11.63 -31.59 -9.28
CA THR A 584 11.57 -32.29 -10.57
C THR A 584 10.10 -32.54 -10.93
N PRO A 585 9.64 -32.13 -12.12
CA PRO A 585 8.26 -32.35 -12.54
C PRO A 585 7.87 -33.83 -12.57
N ILE A 586 6.68 -34.15 -12.08
CA ILE A 586 6.16 -35.53 -11.94
C ILE A 586 5.04 -35.76 -12.96
N ASP A 587 5.02 -36.90 -13.63
CA ASP A 587 3.93 -37.21 -14.58
C ASP A 587 2.58 -37.14 -13.88
N GLN A 588 1.58 -36.48 -14.51
CA GLN A 588 0.27 -36.26 -13.92
C GLN A 588 -0.40 -37.57 -13.44
N SER A 589 -0.20 -38.67 -14.18
CA SER A 589 -0.74 -40.00 -13.82
C SER A 589 -0.09 -40.62 -12.58
N ALA A 590 1.08 -40.12 -12.14
CA ALA A 590 1.79 -40.58 -10.95
C ALA A 590 1.51 -39.70 -9.72
N MET A 591 0.71 -38.64 -9.86
CA MET A 591 0.35 -37.77 -8.75
C MET A 591 -0.66 -38.44 -7.82
N PRO A 592 -0.60 -38.15 -6.50
CA PRO A 592 -1.65 -38.58 -5.57
C PRO A 592 -3.02 -38.05 -5.99
N THR A 593 -4.05 -38.83 -5.68
CA THR A 593 -5.44 -38.45 -5.92
C THR A 593 -5.83 -37.23 -5.08
N MET A 594 -6.49 -36.25 -5.69
CA MET A 594 -7.13 -35.14 -4.97
C MET A 594 -8.30 -35.68 -4.12
N PRO A 595 -8.59 -35.09 -2.94
CA PRO A 595 -8.03 -33.85 -2.39
C PRO A 595 -6.69 -34.02 -1.62
N LEU A 596 -5.87 -35.04 -1.93
CA LEU A 596 -4.64 -35.40 -1.21
C LEU A 596 -4.95 -36.06 0.14
N ASP A 597 -4.40 -35.53 1.23
CA ASP A 597 -4.65 -35.97 2.59
C ASP A 597 -4.53 -34.79 3.60
N PRO A 598 -5.56 -33.92 3.66
CA PRO A 598 -5.67 -32.91 4.71
C PRO A 598 -6.00 -33.58 6.05
N PHE A 599 -5.40 -33.11 7.13
CA PHE A 599 -5.61 -33.64 8.47
C PHE A 599 -5.48 -32.56 9.56
N ILE A 600 -6.12 -32.82 10.70
CA ILE A 600 -5.91 -32.02 11.92
C ILE A 600 -4.97 -32.74 12.87
N PHE A 601 -4.23 -31.97 13.66
CA PHE A 601 -3.30 -32.50 14.67
C PHE A 601 -3.38 -31.70 15.97
N GLY A 602 -2.84 -32.26 17.05
CA GLY A 602 -2.90 -31.62 18.37
C GLY A 602 -1.88 -30.51 18.50
N SER A 603 -2.29 -29.30 18.90
CA SER A 603 -1.32 -28.24 19.20
C SER A 603 -0.41 -28.62 20.37
N VAL A 604 0.86 -28.25 20.29
CA VAL A 604 1.88 -28.58 21.33
C VAL A 604 1.49 -28.01 22.70
N ASN A 605 1.83 -28.76 23.76
CA ASN A 605 1.57 -28.39 25.17
C ASN A 605 0.10 -28.06 25.49
N ARG A 606 -0.85 -28.78 24.87
CA ARG A 606 -2.28 -28.68 25.17
C ARG A 606 -2.83 -30.03 25.64
N SER A 607 -3.68 -29.98 26.66
CA SER A 607 -4.45 -31.15 27.11
C SER A 607 -5.55 -31.46 26.10
N ARG A 608 -5.93 -32.74 26.01
CA ARG A 608 -7.07 -33.23 25.22
C ARG A 608 -8.05 -33.96 26.16
N ASN A 609 -8.83 -34.91 25.66
CA ASN A 609 -9.78 -35.70 26.45
C ASN A 609 -9.12 -36.66 27.45
N ASP A 610 -9.94 -37.26 28.29
CA ASP A 610 -9.51 -38.10 29.42
C ASP A 610 -8.66 -39.31 28.99
N PHE A 611 -8.81 -39.78 27.74
CA PHE A 611 -7.94 -40.82 27.16
C PHE A 611 -6.45 -40.46 27.25
N TYR A 612 -6.10 -39.21 26.95
CA TYR A 612 -4.72 -38.75 27.01
C TYR A 612 -4.29 -38.45 28.45
N GLY A 613 -5.21 -38.31 29.41
CA GLY A 613 -4.91 -38.00 30.81
C GLY A 613 -4.03 -36.75 30.92
N SER A 614 -2.87 -36.87 31.58
CA SER A 614 -1.87 -35.79 31.66
C SER A 614 -0.87 -35.78 30.50
N THR A 615 -0.96 -36.74 29.57
CA THR A 615 -0.15 -36.72 28.36
C THR A 615 -0.73 -35.68 27.41
N MET A 616 0.12 -34.74 26.97
CA MET A 616 -0.24 -33.72 25.98
C MET A 616 0.28 -34.23 24.64
N PRO A 617 -0.54 -34.95 23.84
CA PRO A 617 -0.03 -35.75 22.72
C PRO A 617 0.59 -34.86 21.62
N GLY A 618 0.15 -33.60 21.52
CA GLY A 618 0.68 -32.63 20.57
C GLY A 618 0.69 -33.20 19.14
N ARG A 619 1.84 -33.09 18.48
CA ARG A 619 2.05 -33.57 17.12
C ARG A 619 1.78 -35.07 16.91
N ALA A 620 1.90 -35.90 17.94
CA ALA A 620 1.62 -37.34 17.81
C ALA A 620 0.13 -37.67 17.61
N PHE A 621 -0.75 -36.71 17.92
CA PHE A 621 -2.19 -36.81 17.63
C PHE A 621 -2.49 -36.33 16.22
N GLU A 622 -3.17 -37.16 15.43
CA GLU A 622 -3.63 -36.83 14.07
C GLU A 622 -5.00 -37.45 13.79
N ILE A 623 -5.89 -36.70 13.14
CA ILE A 623 -7.12 -37.21 12.52
C ILE A 623 -7.09 -36.89 11.04
N HIS A 624 -7.12 -37.93 10.23
CA HIS A 624 -7.18 -37.85 8.77
C HIS A 624 -8.58 -38.20 8.27
N LEU A 625 -8.84 -37.93 6.98
CA LEU A 625 -9.98 -38.52 6.28
C LEU A 625 -9.99 -40.05 6.44
N SER A 626 -11.19 -40.64 6.48
CA SER A 626 -11.34 -42.08 6.66
C SER A 626 -10.48 -42.87 5.67
N ASP A 627 -9.87 -43.95 6.15
CA ASP A 627 -9.03 -44.88 5.39
C ASP A 627 -7.69 -44.31 4.89
N LYS A 628 -7.30 -43.12 5.38
CA LYS A 628 -5.95 -42.57 5.20
C LYS A 628 -5.01 -43.07 6.29
N PRO A 629 -3.72 -43.32 5.96
CA PRO A 629 -2.73 -43.71 6.94
C PRO A 629 -2.35 -42.52 7.84
N VAL A 630 -1.97 -42.82 9.08
CA VAL A 630 -1.26 -41.87 9.96
C VAL A 630 0.09 -41.48 9.36
N THR A 631 0.58 -40.27 9.60
CA THR A 631 1.91 -39.85 9.13
C THR A 631 3.05 -40.46 9.97
N ASP A 632 4.31 -40.22 9.59
CA ASP A 632 5.46 -40.78 10.33
C ASP A 632 5.61 -40.21 11.74
N LEU A 633 5.08 -39.00 11.97
CA LEU A 633 5.09 -38.34 13.28
C LEU A 633 3.82 -38.60 14.11
N GLY A 634 2.75 -39.08 13.48
CA GLY A 634 1.55 -39.49 14.19
C GLY A 634 1.71 -40.85 14.88
N SER A 635 1.07 -41.03 16.03
CA SER A 635 1.20 -42.27 16.80
C SER A 635 0.16 -43.31 16.39
N SER A 636 0.64 -44.43 15.87
CA SER A 636 -0.21 -45.59 15.62
C SER A 636 -0.72 -46.28 16.90
N SER A 637 -0.21 -45.92 18.08
CA SER A 637 -0.63 -46.54 19.36
C SER A 637 -2.08 -46.25 19.75
N TYR A 638 -2.71 -45.24 19.13
CA TYR A 638 -4.07 -44.82 19.44
C TYR A 638 -5.13 -45.60 18.66
N PHE A 639 -4.75 -46.27 17.57
CA PHE A 639 -5.67 -47.12 16.82
C PHE A 639 -6.12 -48.34 17.65
N GLY A 640 -7.39 -48.71 17.48
CA GLY A 640 -8.04 -49.82 18.18
C GLY A 640 -8.31 -49.55 19.66
N GLN A 641 -8.15 -48.31 20.13
CA GLN A 641 -8.44 -47.90 21.50
C GLN A 641 -9.86 -47.32 21.61
N TYR A 642 -10.49 -47.40 22.79
CA TYR A 642 -11.80 -46.80 23.09
C TYR A 642 -12.89 -47.14 22.06
N ASP A 643 -13.33 -46.18 21.26
CA ASP A 643 -14.39 -46.35 20.26
C ASP A 643 -13.82 -46.61 18.86
N ASP A 644 -12.53 -46.34 18.63
CA ASP A 644 -11.84 -46.63 17.38
C ASP A 644 -11.81 -48.15 17.11
N ARG A 645 -12.29 -48.53 15.94
CA ARG A 645 -12.27 -49.91 15.42
C ARG A 645 -11.52 -49.98 14.10
N SER A 646 -10.47 -49.15 13.97
CA SER A 646 -9.65 -49.11 12.78
C SER A 646 -9.00 -50.47 12.49
N LEU A 647 -9.00 -50.83 11.21
CA LEU A 647 -8.30 -51.97 10.63
C LEU A 647 -7.15 -51.47 9.72
N PRO A 648 -6.18 -52.31 9.35
CA PRO A 648 -5.00 -51.87 8.59
C PRO A 648 -5.29 -51.14 7.26
N SER A 649 -6.46 -51.34 6.65
CA SER A 649 -6.89 -50.66 5.43
C SER A 649 -8.20 -49.89 5.59
N GLN A 650 -8.70 -49.75 6.82
CA GLN A 650 -9.91 -49.01 7.15
C GLN A 650 -9.69 -48.27 8.46
N THR A 651 -9.15 -47.06 8.39
CA THR A 651 -8.70 -46.27 9.55
C THR A 651 -9.64 -45.12 9.85
N TYR A 652 -9.60 -44.65 11.10
CA TYR A 652 -10.43 -43.56 11.62
C TYR A 652 -11.92 -43.85 11.51
N ARG A 653 -12.34 -45.06 11.91
CA ARG A 653 -13.74 -45.49 11.93
C ARG A 653 -14.12 -46.15 13.26
N ASP A 654 -15.32 -45.86 13.75
CA ASP A 654 -15.87 -46.46 14.96
C ASP A 654 -16.52 -47.84 14.68
N GLY A 655 -17.06 -48.47 15.72
CA GLY A 655 -17.76 -49.77 15.59
C GLY A 655 -19.05 -49.75 14.76
N ARG A 656 -19.55 -48.58 14.36
CA ARG A 656 -20.73 -48.38 13.51
C ARG A 656 -20.35 -47.97 12.07
N ASN A 657 -19.05 -47.95 11.75
CA ASN A 657 -18.50 -47.45 10.48
C ASN A 657 -18.57 -45.92 10.32
N LEU A 658 -18.80 -45.16 11.40
CA LEU A 658 -18.77 -43.70 11.36
C LEU A 658 -17.33 -43.20 11.38
N PRO A 659 -16.95 -42.26 10.49
CA PRO A 659 -15.62 -41.70 10.46
C PRO A 659 -15.45 -40.53 11.45
N TRP A 660 -14.22 -40.18 11.81
CA TRP A 660 -13.92 -38.90 12.51
C TRP A 660 -13.70 -37.73 11.55
N ALA A 661 -13.62 -37.97 10.25
CA ALA A 661 -13.51 -36.91 9.25
C ALA A 661 -14.20 -37.28 7.95
N ILE A 662 -14.85 -36.31 7.33
CA ILE A 662 -15.59 -36.47 6.07
C ILE A 662 -15.20 -35.41 5.05
N GLU A 663 -15.32 -35.79 3.78
CA GLU A 663 -15.32 -34.87 2.64
C GLU A 663 -16.75 -34.74 2.12
N VAL A 664 -17.20 -33.50 1.93
CA VAL A 664 -18.44 -33.16 1.24
C VAL A 664 -18.07 -32.46 -0.06
N GLY A 665 -18.56 -32.97 -1.21
CA GLY A 665 -18.16 -32.51 -2.55
C GLY A 665 -18.59 -31.09 -2.95
N THR A 666 -19.04 -30.29 -2.00
CA THR A 666 -19.47 -28.90 -2.15
C THR A 666 -19.17 -28.16 -0.85
N GLN A 667 -19.23 -26.83 -0.89
CA GLN A 667 -19.35 -26.04 0.33
C GLN A 667 -20.60 -26.45 1.09
N TRP A 668 -20.41 -26.89 2.33
CA TRP A 668 -21.41 -27.45 3.21
C TRP A 668 -21.53 -26.65 4.50
N VAL A 669 -22.75 -26.58 5.03
CA VAL A 669 -23.07 -25.85 6.25
C VAL A 669 -23.15 -26.83 7.43
N PRO A 670 -22.39 -26.61 8.52
CA PRO A 670 -22.36 -27.54 9.64
C PRO A 670 -23.66 -27.53 10.45
N ALA A 671 -23.85 -28.59 11.24
CA ALA A 671 -24.82 -28.59 12.33
C ALA A 671 -24.42 -27.58 13.41
N TYR A 672 -25.39 -27.09 14.18
CA TYR A 672 -25.08 -26.29 15.38
C TYR A 672 -24.34 -27.15 16.41
N GLU A 673 -23.49 -26.50 17.20
CA GLU A 673 -22.75 -27.06 18.33
C GLU A 673 -23.60 -28.04 19.16
N GLY A 674 -23.12 -29.28 19.34
CA GLY A 674 -23.78 -30.33 20.09
C GLY A 674 -24.96 -31.00 19.38
N THR A 675 -25.22 -30.66 18.12
CA THR A 675 -26.30 -31.27 17.32
C THR A 675 -25.74 -32.33 16.39
N ASP A 676 -25.83 -33.60 16.81
CA ASP A 676 -25.47 -34.76 15.99
C ASP A 676 -25.94 -34.61 14.53
N ILE A 677 -25.04 -34.88 13.59
CA ILE A 677 -25.25 -34.72 12.15
C ILE A 677 -26.49 -35.47 11.66
N SER A 678 -26.87 -36.59 12.28
CA SER A 678 -28.09 -37.33 11.91
C SER A 678 -29.38 -36.60 12.28
N ILE A 679 -29.33 -35.63 13.19
CA ILE A 679 -30.45 -34.76 13.54
C ILE A 679 -30.52 -33.60 12.54
N ALA A 680 -29.37 -33.03 12.17
CA ALA A 680 -29.30 -31.94 11.21
C ALA A 680 -29.51 -32.40 9.76
N TYR A 681 -29.04 -33.60 9.43
CA TYR A 681 -29.07 -34.24 8.11
C TYR A 681 -29.50 -35.71 8.23
N PRO A 682 -30.80 -36.01 8.36
CA PRO A 682 -31.29 -37.38 8.60
C PRO A 682 -30.88 -38.43 7.57
N ASP A 683 -30.69 -38.00 6.32
CA ASP A 683 -30.28 -38.87 5.22
C ASP A 683 -28.83 -39.38 5.33
N PHE A 684 -28.00 -38.76 6.18
CA PHE A 684 -26.61 -39.12 6.42
C PHE A 684 -26.45 -40.56 6.95
N ILE A 685 -27.38 -41.04 7.79
CA ILE A 685 -27.32 -42.40 8.34
C ILE A 685 -27.32 -43.44 7.23
N ASN A 686 -28.22 -43.32 6.25
CA ASN A 686 -28.30 -44.28 5.14
C ASN A 686 -27.08 -44.18 4.23
N PHE A 687 -26.53 -42.97 4.04
CA PHE A 687 -25.29 -42.78 3.30
C PHE A 687 -24.13 -43.55 3.96
N ILE A 688 -23.93 -43.40 5.26
CA ILE A 688 -22.86 -44.12 5.98
C ILE A 688 -23.10 -45.64 6.02
N LEU A 689 -24.31 -46.09 6.36
CA LEU A 689 -24.63 -47.52 6.46
C LEU A 689 -24.55 -48.25 5.11
N SER A 690 -24.67 -47.53 4.00
CA SER A 690 -24.53 -48.07 2.65
C SER A 690 -23.12 -47.92 2.07
N ASP A 691 -22.15 -47.45 2.86
CA ASP A 691 -20.78 -47.16 2.41
C ASP A 691 -20.76 -46.20 1.20
N GLY A 692 -21.56 -45.12 1.33
CA GLY A 692 -21.65 -44.05 0.34
C GLY A 692 -22.45 -44.38 -0.92
N GLN A 693 -23.19 -45.50 -0.96
CA GLN A 693 -23.93 -45.93 -2.17
C GLN A 693 -25.35 -45.35 -2.27
N GLN A 694 -25.96 -44.97 -1.15
CA GLN A 694 -27.31 -44.40 -1.08
C GLN A 694 -27.27 -42.98 -0.51
N ASN A 695 -28.28 -42.16 -0.80
CA ASN A 695 -28.38 -40.79 -0.28
C ASN A 695 -27.10 -39.95 -0.50
N VAL A 696 -26.50 -40.06 -1.68
CA VAL A 696 -25.22 -39.39 -2.03
C VAL A 696 -25.30 -37.85 -2.00
N ASP A 697 -26.51 -37.30 -1.94
CA ASP A 697 -26.84 -35.88 -1.88
C ASP A 697 -27.39 -35.46 -0.50
N TRP A 698 -27.18 -36.26 0.55
CA TRP A 698 -27.68 -36.01 1.92
C TRP A 698 -27.44 -34.58 2.42
N PHE A 699 -26.30 -33.98 2.04
CA PHE A 699 -25.87 -32.63 2.42
C PHE A 699 -26.76 -31.51 1.84
N ASN A 700 -27.62 -31.81 0.86
CA ASN A 700 -28.60 -30.87 0.32
C ASN A 700 -29.93 -30.88 1.07
N HIS A 701 -30.09 -31.76 2.07
CA HIS A 701 -31.34 -31.94 2.82
C HIS A 701 -31.22 -31.56 4.31
N PRO A 702 -30.79 -30.33 4.65
CA PRO A 702 -30.69 -29.91 6.05
C PRO A 702 -32.06 -29.70 6.69
N ILE A 703 -32.14 -29.97 7.99
CA ILE A 703 -33.18 -29.42 8.85
C ILE A 703 -32.77 -28.00 9.24
N ILE A 704 -33.42 -27.01 8.61
CA ILE A 704 -33.04 -25.57 8.63
C ILE A 704 -32.72 -24.97 10.00
N ASN A 705 -33.35 -25.43 11.09
CA ASN A 705 -33.12 -24.92 12.44
C ASN A 705 -32.13 -25.74 13.27
N LYS A 706 -31.40 -26.65 12.63
CA LYS A 706 -30.37 -27.52 13.20
C LYS A 706 -28.98 -27.27 12.61
N THR A 707 -28.89 -26.42 11.59
CA THR A 707 -27.65 -26.03 10.93
C THR A 707 -27.37 -24.55 11.18
N TYR A 708 -26.09 -24.17 11.15
CA TYR A 708 -25.70 -22.77 11.19
C TYR A 708 -26.36 -21.96 10.05
N GLN A 709 -26.65 -20.67 10.29
CA GLN A 709 -27.38 -19.80 9.34
C GLN A 709 -26.59 -18.57 8.95
#